data_AF-A0A933ZUV6-F1
#
_entry.id   AF-A0A933ZUV6-F1
#
_cell.length_a   1.000
_cell.length_b   1.000
_cell.length_c   1.000
_cell.angle_alpha   90.00
_cell.angle_beta   90.00
_cell.angle_gamma   90.00
#
_symmetry.space_group_name_H-M   'P 1'
#
loop_
_entity.id
_entity.type
_entity.pdbx_description
1 polymer ?
#
loop_
_entity_poly.entity_id
_entity_poly.type
_entity_poly.pdbx_seq_one_letter_code
_entity_poly.pdbx_strand_id
1 'polypeptide(L)'
;MTHKTNSTTLGVALLSLLAWSCSSGETPSGLGDASGLPDSSAGPVDAGGNEAKDSGPGSCASDHDCPAATPVCDMASGECGRCTPAADTCPVGQYCSPPTLTCEPGCKNEGDCPESGGAGPELTCDLASHTCLGCRHDDALCPLGMVCQDQICVPGCTAQHGCPDSKVCCSGACLDTDADPDHCGTCAPCPATPNGSVRCEQGTCKLASCDTGFEDCNQVLEDGCEEDLRSTTDHCGTCDTSCSIAQGAARCVASACAVASCDTGFDDCDHEASNGCEIALSSDLGNCGECHHLCQPLPGAEVTCRLGECTFAGCAQGRSDCNHDLANGCEVDHLTDPDHCGSCGVVCPAIAHGTRACVDGICAVGTCDLGHGDCDGDLWNGCETDTEVDVANCGLCDRPCVPAAHEIAVCSAGACQAGQCAPGFADCDEDLENGCEVALASDAENCGACDNACPAPPGALPACQGFNCGMGACEADRADCSGGSSDGCEVLLTTDPDHCGQCGTVCPGVAHGTRACLANVCGIGACDADFADCDGDAANGCEVNLKTDALHCDACDSPCTGLSHAAPACIDGTCGLGTCESGYADCSNPLDGCEFDTTTDPHNCGGCGVTCGSGSCVAGACVCARTVLILKDDSDTGTATLATALTAAGFTVTTSAVPSYQYNGTNPALAPFGAVVVLAGGPSGQPSVTTDMPVAGQAALSSYLAAGNGLVFTEWAAYHVASGRWQTLAPLVLLQRTVAYSGQVTYTVDSAFAAHPLWEGLPTSFTFASTSNVGITKIGAGITRVAGSPQAIDAVAIRDLPQGRIVHVAHAGNYAPNGWSNTNMQKLIANAVGWAARCK
;
A
#
# COMPACT_ATOMS: atom_id res chain seq x y z
N MET A 1 6.29 -17.97 8.76
CA MET A 1 6.92 -16.75 9.33
C MET A 1 6.89 -15.66 8.27
N THR A 2 6.97 -14.38 8.66
CA THR A 2 6.96 -13.24 7.73
C THR A 2 8.32 -13.01 7.09
N HIS A 3 8.35 -12.68 5.79
CA HIS A 3 9.19 -11.59 5.29
C HIS A 3 8.55 -10.92 4.08
N LYS A 4 8.51 -9.58 4.10
CA LYS A 4 8.31 -8.72 2.92
C LYS A 4 9.62 -7.99 2.65
N THR A 5 9.87 -7.66 1.39
CA THR A 5 10.69 -6.51 1.00
C THR A 5 10.16 -5.97 -0.33
N ASN A 6 10.08 -4.65 -0.46
CA ASN A 6 9.52 -3.98 -1.64
C ASN A 6 10.60 -3.66 -2.69
N SER A 7 10.17 -3.58 -3.95
CA SER A 7 10.89 -2.87 -5.01
C SER A 7 10.53 -1.38 -4.99
N THR A 8 11.49 -0.50 -5.28
CA THR A 8 11.23 0.86 -5.81
C THR A 8 12.44 1.37 -6.59
N THR A 9 12.18 1.98 -7.75
CA THR A 9 13.16 2.53 -8.70
C THR A 9 13.44 4.02 -8.50
N LEU A 10 14.66 4.45 -8.83
CA LEU A 10 15.04 5.81 -9.25
C LEU A 10 16.27 5.66 -10.19
N GLY A 11 16.54 6.51 -11.19
CA GLY A 11 15.82 7.70 -11.66
C GLY A 11 16.81 8.80 -12.07
N VAL A 12 17.29 8.78 -13.31
CA VAL A 12 18.34 9.70 -13.81
C VAL A 12 17.77 11.06 -14.22
N ALA A 13 18.43 12.15 -13.82
CA ALA A 13 18.22 13.51 -14.34
C ALA A 13 19.52 14.32 -14.31
N LEU A 14 19.60 15.43 -15.08
CA LEU A 14 20.87 16.06 -15.48
C LEU A 14 20.93 17.59 -15.23
N LEU A 15 22.09 18.05 -14.76
CA LEU A 15 22.79 19.32 -15.10
C LEU A 15 22.20 20.72 -14.72
N SER A 16 23.13 21.69 -14.56
CA SER A 16 22.96 23.17 -14.61
C SER A 16 22.41 23.87 -13.35
N LEU A 17 22.77 25.11 -12.97
CA LEU A 17 23.70 26.13 -13.52
C LEU A 17 23.97 27.25 -12.46
N LEU A 18 25.03 28.08 -12.66
CA LEU A 18 25.32 29.42 -12.04
C LEU A 18 25.72 29.47 -10.53
N ALA A 19 26.43 30.50 -10.00
CA ALA A 19 27.42 31.43 -10.58
C ALA A 19 28.19 32.24 -9.48
N TRP A 20 29.37 32.73 -9.86
CA TRP A 20 30.25 33.81 -9.32
C TRP A 20 29.96 34.60 -8.01
N SER A 21 31.07 35.01 -7.39
CA SER A 21 31.20 35.92 -6.23
C SER A 21 31.63 37.35 -6.61
N CYS A 22 31.24 38.36 -5.81
CA CYS A 22 32.01 39.60 -5.57
C CYS A 22 31.40 40.47 -4.45
N SER A 23 32.25 41.07 -3.58
CA SER A 23 32.06 42.30 -2.74
C SER A 23 30.78 42.41 -1.84
N SER A 24 30.77 43.05 -0.66
CA SER A 24 31.65 44.08 -0.06
C SER A 24 31.66 43.94 1.48
N GLY A 25 32.50 44.71 2.19
CA GLY A 25 32.47 44.81 3.66
C GLY A 25 32.45 46.27 4.13
N GLU A 26 32.19 46.48 5.42
CA GLU A 26 32.28 47.80 6.08
C GLU A 26 33.16 47.76 7.34
N THR A 27 33.91 48.83 7.52
CA THR A 27 34.79 49.21 8.65
C THR A 27 34.01 50.15 9.61
N PRO A 28 34.56 50.84 10.65
CA PRO A 28 35.96 50.99 11.07
C PRO A 28 36.20 50.85 12.61
N SER A 29 37.42 51.04 13.14
CA SER A 29 37.94 52.35 13.59
C SER A 29 39.42 52.26 13.99
N GLY A 30 40.14 53.38 14.01
CA GLY A 30 41.49 53.45 14.61
C GLY A 30 42.07 54.87 14.71
N LEU A 31 43.07 55.01 15.59
CA LEU A 31 44.05 56.11 15.75
C LEU A 31 43.52 57.52 16.13
N GLY A 32 44.19 58.20 17.09
CA GLY A 32 44.05 59.65 17.29
C GLY A 32 44.32 60.22 18.70
N ASP A 33 45.58 60.54 18.99
CA ASP A 33 46.11 61.71 19.74
C ASP A 33 45.69 62.16 21.17
N ALA A 34 46.76 62.36 21.98
CA ALA A 34 47.11 63.56 22.76
C ALA A 34 46.54 63.90 24.18
N SER A 35 47.46 63.80 25.16
CA SER A 35 47.81 64.81 26.20
C SER A 35 46.89 65.11 27.41
N GLY A 36 47.51 65.21 28.61
CA GLY A 36 47.02 66.03 29.74
C GLY A 36 46.93 65.36 31.12
N LEU A 37 47.85 65.70 32.04
CA LEU A 37 47.75 65.47 33.50
C LEU A 37 46.87 66.55 34.16
N PRO A 38 46.36 66.40 35.42
CA PRO A 38 46.67 65.42 36.49
C PRO A 38 45.41 64.59 36.90
N ASP A 39 45.11 64.08 38.11
CA ASP A 39 45.64 64.30 39.48
C ASP A 39 45.33 63.18 40.53
N SER A 40 45.91 63.37 41.72
CA SER A 40 45.83 62.70 43.04
C SER A 40 44.52 62.03 43.54
N SER A 41 44.66 60.86 44.22
CA SER A 41 44.41 60.69 45.68
C SER A 41 44.33 59.21 46.16
N ALA A 42 44.68 58.99 47.44
CA ALA A 42 44.44 57.81 48.30
C ALA A 42 45.07 56.42 47.96
N GLY A 43 45.87 55.93 48.91
CA GLY A 43 46.16 54.51 49.20
C GLY A 43 46.23 54.33 50.73
N PRO A 44 45.90 53.16 51.33
CA PRO A 44 46.90 52.09 51.40
C PRO A 44 46.35 50.64 51.41
N VAL A 45 47.23 49.64 51.14
CA VAL A 45 47.39 48.35 51.88
C VAL A 45 48.70 47.58 51.41
N ASP A 46 49.92 47.91 51.94
CA ASP A 46 51.22 47.10 52.02
C ASP A 46 51.13 45.61 51.70
N ALA A 47 50.92 44.78 52.69
CA ALA A 47 50.21 45.09 53.92
C ALA A 47 49.52 46.60 54.22
N GLY A 48 49.70 48.08 54.67
CA GLY A 48 50.68 49.50 54.77
C GLY A 48 50.53 51.18 55.38
N GLY A 49 51.40 52.41 55.28
CA GLY A 49 51.52 53.99 55.97
C GLY A 49 52.22 55.58 55.54
N ASN A 50 52.57 56.82 56.33
CA ASN A 50 52.80 58.50 56.06
C ASN A 50 53.76 59.85 56.83
N GLU A 51 53.81 61.34 56.65
CA GLU A 51 54.62 62.70 57.33
C GLU A 51 55.03 64.39 56.81
N ALA A 52 55.37 65.70 57.51
CA ALA A 52 56.11 67.23 57.16
C ALA A 52 56.14 68.89 57.91
N LYS A 53 57.04 70.11 57.86
CA LYS A 53 57.11 71.77 58.45
C LYS A 53 58.21 73.21 58.27
N ASP A 54 58.07 74.66 58.68
CA ASP A 54 58.94 76.09 59.19
C ASP A 54 59.34 77.81 58.72
N SER A 55 60.02 79.01 59.37
CA SER A 55 60.28 80.71 59.08
C SER A 55 61.28 82.09 59.76
N GLY A 56 61.41 83.59 59.51
CA GLY A 56 62.44 84.94 59.91
C GLY A 56 62.38 86.76 60.09
N PRO A 57 63.41 87.90 60.16
CA PRO A 57 63.63 89.53 60.75
C PRO A 57 64.35 91.13 60.23
N GLY A 58 64.75 92.44 60.93
CA GLY A 58 65.37 94.03 60.54
C GLY A 58 65.92 95.56 61.40
N SER A 59 66.42 96.95 61.01
CA SER A 59 67.11 98.40 61.75
C SER A 59 67.40 100.16 61.31
N CYS A 60 68.11 101.35 61.97
CA CYS A 60 68.48 103.05 61.80
C CYS A 60 67.76 104.24 62.78
N ALA A 61 67.82 105.67 62.98
CA ALA A 61 68.51 107.09 62.64
C ALA A 61 68.27 108.53 63.48
N SER A 62 69.03 109.74 63.37
CA SER A 62 68.82 111.22 63.95
C SER A 62 69.88 112.50 63.82
N ASP A 63 69.60 113.86 63.49
CA ASP A 63 70.43 114.76 62.50
C ASP A 63 70.44 116.38 62.21
N HIS A 64 69.76 117.36 62.87
CA HIS A 64 69.32 118.66 62.20
C HIS A 64 70.34 119.77 61.77
N ASP A 65 71.56 119.87 62.33
CA ASP A 65 72.50 120.98 62.03
C ASP A 65 73.28 120.80 60.70
N CYS A 66 73.08 119.66 60.03
CA CYS A 66 73.96 119.18 58.97
C CYS A 66 73.35 119.30 57.54
N PRO A 67 74.17 119.60 56.50
CA PRO A 67 73.68 119.79 55.14
C PRO A 67 73.06 118.53 54.55
N ALA A 68 71.98 118.62 53.76
CA ALA A 68 71.32 117.44 53.17
C ALA A 68 72.21 116.52 52.28
N ALA A 69 73.39 116.98 51.86
CA ALA A 69 74.39 116.15 51.15
C ALA A 69 75.25 115.27 52.07
N THR A 70 75.34 115.65 53.35
CA THR A 70 76.09 115.08 54.48
C THR A 70 75.28 115.30 55.77
N PRO A 71 74.15 114.59 55.98
CA PRO A 71 73.16 115.04 56.94
C PRO A 71 73.36 114.65 58.43
N VAL A 72 74.34 113.83 58.89
CA VAL A 72 73.89 112.64 59.68
C VAL A 72 74.53 112.04 60.97
N CYS A 73 73.66 111.18 61.64
CA CYS A 73 73.64 110.00 62.63
C CYS A 73 74.78 109.95 63.80
N ASP A 74 75.77 110.89 64.03
CA ASP A 74 76.67 111.01 65.28
C ASP A 74 77.27 112.44 65.71
N MET A 75 78.27 112.53 66.64
CA MET A 75 78.56 113.57 67.67
C MET A 75 80.04 113.67 68.20
N ALA A 76 80.97 112.78 67.85
CA ALA A 76 82.31 112.72 68.49
C ALA A 76 83.37 113.72 67.95
N SER A 77 83.42 113.91 66.62
CA SER A 77 84.28 114.92 65.96
C SER A 77 83.59 116.27 65.80
N GLY A 78 82.25 116.28 65.82
CA GLY A 78 81.44 117.44 65.46
C GLY A 78 81.31 117.70 63.95
N GLU A 79 81.76 116.77 63.10
CA GLU A 79 81.69 116.93 61.64
C GLU A 79 80.45 116.26 61.02
N CYS A 80 79.81 116.97 60.10
CA CYS A 80 78.67 116.47 59.34
C CYS A 80 79.12 115.49 58.25
N GLY A 81 78.95 114.20 58.51
CA GLY A 81 79.16 113.11 57.56
C GLY A 81 77.93 112.76 56.72
N ARG A 82 78.09 111.86 55.75
CA ARG A 82 76.94 111.17 55.12
C ARG A 82 76.34 110.07 55.98
N CYS A 83 77.20 109.52 56.81
CA CYS A 83 77.07 108.40 57.73
C CYS A 83 78.06 108.68 58.88
N THR A 84 77.96 107.97 59.99
CA THR A 84 79.04 107.94 60.99
C THR A 84 79.19 106.52 61.58
N PRO A 85 80.32 106.18 62.22
CA PRO A 85 80.50 104.84 62.78
C PRO A 85 79.56 104.51 63.94
N ALA A 86 79.08 105.53 64.68
CA ALA A 86 78.13 105.31 65.76
C ALA A 86 76.72 105.01 65.23
N ALA A 87 76.38 105.49 64.03
CA ALA A 87 75.15 105.14 63.35
C ALA A 87 75.27 105.33 61.82
N ASP A 88 75.26 104.19 61.12
CA ASP A 88 75.56 104.08 59.70
C ASP A 88 74.28 104.08 58.85
N THR A 89 74.15 105.07 57.97
CA THR A 89 73.04 105.24 57.01
C THR A 89 73.36 104.72 55.60
N CYS A 90 74.53 104.10 55.40
CA CYS A 90 74.99 103.69 54.08
C CYS A 90 74.15 102.55 53.46
N PRO A 91 73.95 102.56 52.13
CA PRO A 91 73.25 101.49 51.42
C PRO A 91 73.81 100.08 51.67
N VAL A 92 73.04 99.05 51.31
CA VAL A 92 73.51 97.66 51.29
C VAL A 92 74.73 97.54 50.36
N GLY A 93 75.76 96.82 50.82
CA GLY A 93 77.05 96.70 50.12
C GLY A 93 77.98 97.91 50.27
N GLN A 94 77.66 98.85 51.16
CA GLN A 94 78.53 99.95 51.59
C GLN A 94 78.55 100.05 53.12
N TYR A 95 79.67 100.50 53.68
CA TYR A 95 79.82 100.78 55.11
C TYR A 95 80.34 102.21 55.33
N CYS A 96 80.06 102.77 56.50
CA CYS A 96 80.61 104.08 56.83
C CYS A 96 82.08 104.00 57.20
N SER A 97 82.92 104.65 56.41
CA SER A 97 84.37 104.74 56.66
C SER A 97 84.66 105.74 57.78
N PRO A 98 85.18 105.30 58.95
CA PRO A 98 85.44 106.18 60.10
C PRO A 98 86.35 107.39 59.83
N PRO A 99 87.42 107.32 59.01
CA PRO A 99 88.28 108.47 58.75
C PRO A 99 87.76 109.44 57.67
N THR A 100 86.68 109.12 56.95
CA THR A 100 86.12 110.00 55.90
C THR A 100 84.68 110.43 56.14
N LEU A 101 83.94 109.73 57.03
CA LEU A 101 82.50 109.91 57.29
C LEU A 101 81.65 109.83 55.99
N THR A 102 82.10 108.99 55.06
CA THR A 102 81.41 108.68 53.80
C THR A 102 81.25 107.18 53.60
N CYS A 103 80.29 106.81 52.74
CA CYS A 103 79.99 105.43 52.40
C CYS A 103 81.01 104.88 51.41
N GLU A 104 81.77 103.88 51.83
CA GLU A 104 82.75 103.16 51.01
C GLU A 104 82.27 101.71 50.76
N PRO A 105 82.56 101.07 49.61
CA PRO A 105 82.07 99.72 49.32
C PRO A 105 82.65 98.65 50.26
N GLY A 106 81.79 97.76 50.76
CA GLY A 106 82.15 96.67 51.69
C GLY A 106 80.95 96.16 52.48
N CYS A 107 81.08 94.98 53.10
CA CYS A 107 80.03 94.41 53.96
C CYS A 107 80.15 94.90 55.41
N LYS A 108 79.05 95.40 55.99
CA LYS A 108 78.95 95.78 57.42
C LYS A 108 78.25 94.71 58.26
N ASN A 109 77.57 93.75 57.62
CA ASN A 109 77.11 92.48 58.18
C ASN A 109 76.95 91.43 57.06
N GLU A 110 76.61 90.20 57.45
CA GLU A 110 76.39 89.07 56.52
C GLU A 110 75.30 89.37 55.48
N GLY A 111 74.28 90.17 55.79
CA GLY A 111 73.23 90.58 54.86
C GLY A 111 73.66 91.58 53.78
N ASP A 112 74.90 92.09 53.80
CA ASP A 112 75.49 92.80 52.65
C ASP A 112 76.19 91.84 51.66
N CYS A 113 76.39 90.57 52.02
CA CYS A 113 76.96 89.54 51.15
C CYS A 113 75.83 88.88 50.33
N PRO A 114 75.75 89.07 49.01
CA PRO A 114 74.68 88.52 48.19
C PRO A 114 74.78 86.99 48.11
N GLU A 115 73.64 86.30 48.20
CA GLU A 115 73.55 84.85 48.02
C GLU A 115 74.21 84.42 46.70
N SER A 116 75.19 83.52 46.78
CA SER A 116 75.76 82.79 45.64
C SER A 116 74.74 81.75 45.15
N GLY A 117 73.72 82.23 44.43
CA GLY A 117 72.51 81.47 44.11
C GLY A 117 72.74 80.08 43.52
N GLY A 118 72.55 79.05 44.37
CA GLY A 118 72.61 77.63 44.01
C GLY A 118 73.79 76.87 44.63
N ALA A 119 73.53 76.24 45.78
CA ALA A 119 74.38 75.20 46.39
C ALA A 119 75.84 75.59 46.77
N GLY A 120 76.12 76.88 46.94
CA GLY A 120 77.28 77.36 47.72
C GLY A 120 76.91 77.66 49.18
N PRO A 121 77.87 77.64 50.13
CA PRO A 121 77.62 78.07 51.51
C PRO A 121 77.29 79.56 51.59
N GLU A 122 76.48 79.93 52.59
CA GLU A 122 76.05 81.29 52.89
C GLU A 122 77.28 82.18 53.22
N LEU A 123 77.62 83.09 52.32
CA LEU A 123 78.91 83.79 52.31
C LEU A 123 79.07 84.69 53.55
N THR A 124 79.89 84.28 54.51
CA THR A 124 80.06 85.02 55.77
C THR A 124 80.88 86.28 55.56
N CYS A 125 80.41 87.43 56.07
CA CYS A 125 81.16 88.69 56.07
C CYS A 125 82.26 88.69 57.14
N ASP A 126 83.52 88.88 56.75
CA ASP A 126 84.59 89.23 57.70
C ASP A 126 84.53 90.73 58.02
N LEU A 127 84.14 91.06 59.24
CA LEU A 127 84.02 92.43 59.75
C LEU A 127 85.37 93.12 59.99
N ALA A 128 86.50 92.43 59.87
CA ALA A 128 87.83 93.03 59.97
C ALA A 128 88.35 93.58 58.62
N SER A 129 87.86 93.03 57.50
CA SER A 129 88.23 93.43 56.13
C SER A 129 87.05 93.95 55.29
N HIS A 130 85.81 93.78 55.77
CA HIS A 130 84.55 94.08 55.09
C HIS A 130 84.37 93.29 53.77
N THR A 131 84.79 92.02 53.75
CA THR A 131 84.72 91.10 52.59
C THR A 131 84.09 89.74 52.92
N CYS A 132 83.41 89.12 51.95
CA CYS A 132 82.67 87.86 52.11
C CYS A 132 83.51 86.60 51.74
N LEU A 133 83.36 85.48 52.46
CA LEU A 133 84.19 84.25 52.31
C LEU A 133 83.38 82.93 52.26
N GLY A 134 83.98 81.86 51.74
CA GLY A 134 83.36 80.55 51.42
C GLY A 134 83.35 79.50 52.54
N CYS A 135 84.46 78.77 52.75
CA CYS A 135 84.63 77.88 53.92
C CYS A 135 85.85 78.33 54.75
N ARG A 136 85.74 78.39 56.08
CA ARG A 136 86.72 79.14 56.89
C ARG A 136 87.94 78.33 57.33
N HIS A 137 87.78 77.09 57.79
CA HIS A 137 88.91 76.15 58.00
C HIS A 137 88.53 74.65 58.13
N ASP A 138 87.26 74.27 57.95
CA ASP A 138 86.74 72.95 58.33
C ASP A 138 85.82 72.32 57.27
N ASP A 139 86.03 71.02 57.02
CA ASP A 139 85.29 70.21 56.03
C ASP A 139 83.78 70.10 56.32
N ALA A 140 83.35 70.35 57.56
CA ALA A 140 81.95 70.25 57.98
C ALA A 140 81.01 71.23 57.26
N LEU A 141 81.55 72.25 56.60
CA LEU A 141 80.82 73.20 55.76
C LEU A 141 80.75 72.78 54.27
N CYS A 142 81.41 71.69 53.89
CA CYS A 142 81.39 71.13 52.54
C CYS A 142 80.48 69.87 52.45
N PRO A 143 79.80 69.62 51.31
CA PRO A 143 79.04 68.39 51.10
C PRO A 143 79.89 67.12 51.19
N LEU A 144 79.27 65.95 51.42
CA LEU A 144 79.97 64.66 51.39
C LEU A 144 80.61 64.41 50.01
N GLY A 145 81.81 63.81 50.00
CA GLY A 145 82.65 63.70 48.82
C GLY A 145 83.35 65.01 48.39
N MET A 146 83.28 66.07 49.19
CA MET A 146 84.02 67.34 49.02
C MET A 146 84.69 67.77 50.33
N VAL A 147 85.89 68.33 50.26
CA VAL A 147 86.68 68.82 51.42
C VAL A 147 87.07 70.30 51.25
N CYS A 148 87.24 71.03 52.36
CA CYS A 148 87.57 72.45 52.34
C CYS A 148 89.09 72.64 52.16
N GLN A 149 89.52 73.05 50.97
CA GLN A 149 90.92 73.38 50.68
C GLN A 149 91.05 74.82 50.20
N ASP A 150 92.01 75.57 50.77
CA ASP A 150 92.28 76.97 50.41
C ASP A 150 91.01 77.87 50.43
N GLN A 151 90.11 77.59 51.38
CA GLN A 151 88.81 78.22 51.63
C GLN A 151 87.73 77.99 50.54
N ILE A 152 87.88 76.95 49.72
CA ILE A 152 86.91 76.47 48.71
C ILE A 152 86.68 74.95 48.88
N CYS A 153 85.46 74.46 48.66
CA CYS A 153 85.19 73.01 48.66
C CYS A 153 85.65 72.35 47.35
N VAL A 154 86.40 71.25 47.42
CA VAL A 154 86.94 70.49 46.26
C VAL A 154 86.71 68.98 46.40
N PRO A 155 86.61 68.19 45.31
CA PRO A 155 86.27 66.76 45.40
C PRO A 155 87.33 65.91 46.12
N GLY A 156 86.88 65.06 47.05
CA GLY A 156 87.74 64.14 47.80
C GLY A 156 87.02 63.53 49.01
N CYS A 157 87.57 62.45 49.58
CA CYS A 157 87.05 61.82 50.79
C CYS A 157 88.16 61.60 51.84
N THR A 158 87.78 61.64 53.11
CA THR A 158 88.67 61.35 54.26
C THR A 158 88.02 60.31 55.17
N ALA A 159 88.76 59.83 56.18
CA ALA A 159 88.22 58.93 57.20
C ALA A 159 87.22 59.62 58.16
N GLN A 160 87.07 60.96 58.05
CA GLN A 160 86.19 61.79 58.87
C GLN A 160 85.01 62.34 58.06
N HIS A 161 85.19 62.56 56.76
CA HIS A 161 84.17 63.08 55.84
C HIS A 161 84.07 62.17 54.61
N GLY A 162 83.05 61.32 54.61
CA GLY A 162 82.94 60.16 53.72
C GLY A 162 82.40 60.46 52.31
N CYS A 163 82.29 59.40 51.52
CA CYS A 163 81.67 59.42 50.20
C CYS A 163 80.13 59.41 50.27
N PRO A 164 79.43 60.00 49.29
CA PRO A 164 78.01 59.77 49.07
C PRO A 164 77.74 58.36 48.49
N ASP A 165 76.46 57.98 48.47
CA ASP A 165 75.92 56.84 47.70
C ASP A 165 76.63 55.49 47.94
N SER A 166 76.92 55.19 49.20
CA SER A 166 77.54 53.93 49.68
C SER A 166 78.93 53.59 49.14
N LYS A 167 79.57 54.49 48.38
CA LYS A 167 80.88 54.24 47.76
C LYS A 167 82.01 54.20 48.81
N VAL A 168 83.00 53.35 48.57
CA VAL A 168 84.13 53.16 49.49
C VAL A 168 85.24 54.14 49.16
N CYS A 169 85.78 54.81 50.19
CA CYS A 169 86.90 55.74 50.04
C CYS A 169 88.23 54.98 49.89
N CYS A 170 88.49 54.43 48.70
CA CYS A 170 89.74 53.78 48.35
C CYS A 170 90.81 54.84 48.05
N SER A 171 91.80 54.99 48.94
CA SER A 171 92.96 55.88 48.77
C SER A 171 92.64 57.36 48.48
N GLY A 172 91.51 57.86 49.01
CA GLY A 172 91.06 59.26 48.85
C GLY A 172 90.10 59.50 47.69
N ALA A 173 89.75 58.47 46.92
CA ALA A 173 88.72 58.50 45.89
C ALA A 173 87.54 57.57 46.22
N CYS A 174 86.33 57.95 45.79
CA CYS A 174 85.11 57.20 46.02
C CYS A 174 84.87 56.17 44.90
N LEU A 175 85.18 54.90 45.15
CA LEU A 175 85.02 53.80 44.18
C LEU A 175 83.80 52.94 44.49
N ASP A 176 83.30 52.25 43.46
CA ASP A 176 82.15 51.35 43.51
C ASP A 176 82.66 49.92 43.67
N THR A 177 82.48 49.32 44.84
CA THR A 177 83.00 47.97 45.14
C THR A 177 81.98 46.86 44.89
N ASP A 178 80.76 47.18 44.44
CA ASP A 178 79.71 46.17 44.23
C ASP A 178 79.65 45.65 42.80
N ALA A 179 80.18 46.41 41.83
CA ALA A 179 80.13 46.11 40.40
C ALA A 179 81.49 46.14 39.66
N ASP A 180 82.55 46.71 40.25
CA ASP A 180 83.86 46.80 39.60
C ASP A 180 84.71 45.52 39.82
N PRO A 181 85.06 44.74 38.77
CA PRO A 181 85.93 43.57 38.91
C PRO A 181 87.37 43.90 39.35
N ASP A 182 87.84 45.13 39.16
CA ASP A 182 89.16 45.58 39.63
C ASP A 182 89.15 45.99 41.12
N HIS A 183 87.97 46.14 41.73
CA HIS A 183 87.79 46.59 43.12
C HIS A 183 86.61 45.87 43.82
N CYS A 184 86.49 44.56 43.65
CA CYS A 184 85.29 43.82 44.04
C CYS A 184 85.27 43.48 45.55
N GLY A 185 84.25 43.98 46.28
CA GLY A 185 84.02 43.77 47.71
C GLY A 185 85.05 44.42 48.65
N THR A 186 86.22 44.78 48.12
CA THR A 186 87.35 45.44 48.77
C THR A 186 88.07 46.30 47.72
N CYS A 187 89.01 47.17 48.10
CA CYS A 187 89.82 47.93 47.13
C CYS A 187 90.87 47.06 46.39
N ALA A 188 90.53 45.84 45.97
CA ALA A 188 91.41 44.89 45.29
C ALA A 188 90.66 44.10 44.19
N PRO A 189 91.37 43.65 43.13
CA PRO A 189 90.76 42.98 41.99
C PRO A 189 90.39 41.52 42.28
N CYS A 190 89.45 40.99 41.49
CA CYS A 190 89.13 39.56 41.48
C CYS A 190 90.33 38.68 41.09
N PRO A 191 90.42 37.45 41.61
CA PRO A 191 91.42 36.49 41.16
C PRO A 191 91.20 36.11 39.69
N ALA A 192 92.29 35.88 38.95
CA ALA A 192 92.23 35.40 37.57
C ALA A 192 92.02 33.89 37.54
N THR A 193 91.04 33.43 36.76
CA THR A 193 90.64 32.02 36.66
C THR A 193 91.20 31.35 35.40
N PRO A 194 91.60 30.06 35.46
CA PRO A 194 91.98 29.31 34.26
C PRO A 194 90.81 29.16 33.27
N ASN A 195 91.12 29.29 31.97
CA ASN A 195 90.20 29.08 30.84
C ASN A 195 88.84 29.82 30.95
N GLY A 196 88.79 30.95 31.64
CA GLY A 196 87.54 31.67 31.90
C GLY A 196 87.76 33.09 32.36
N SER A 197 86.71 33.90 32.24
CA SER A 197 86.68 35.31 32.66
C SER A 197 85.82 35.51 33.91
N VAL A 198 86.11 36.54 34.71
CA VAL A 198 85.41 36.85 35.97
C VAL A 198 84.66 38.19 35.91
N ARG A 199 83.62 38.31 36.74
CA ARG A 199 82.87 39.56 36.98
C ARG A 199 82.67 39.79 38.48
N CYS A 200 82.56 41.06 38.88
CA CYS A 200 82.04 41.41 40.20
C CYS A 200 80.51 41.44 40.15
N GLU A 201 79.85 40.88 41.17
CA GLU A 201 78.39 40.97 41.32
C GLU A 201 78.04 40.98 42.81
N GLN A 202 77.59 42.14 43.31
CA GLN A 202 77.28 42.39 44.73
C GLN A 202 78.50 42.19 45.64
N GLY A 203 79.63 42.77 45.25
CA GLY A 203 80.88 42.72 46.01
C GLY A 203 81.51 41.33 46.09
N THR A 204 81.04 40.37 45.29
CA THR A 204 81.57 39.01 45.22
C THR A 204 82.01 38.69 43.79
N CYS A 205 83.23 38.19 43.64
CA CYS A 205 83.74 37.69 42.36
C CYS A 205 83.02 36.42 41.93
N LYS A 206 82.67 36.31 40.65
CA LYS A 206 82.02 35.13 40.06
C LYS A 206 82.56 34.87 38.65
N LEU A 207 82.47 33.63 38.20
CA LEU A 207 82.76 33.26 36.82
C LEU A 207 81.74 33.94 35.88
N ALA A 208 82.24 34.55 34.82
CA ALA A 208 81.45 35.27 33.83
C ALA A 208 81.18 34.41 32.59
N SER A 209 82.20 33.73 32.06
CA SER A 209 82.12 32.75 30.97
C SER A 209 83.40 31.92 30.87
N CYS A 210 83.28 30.70 30.34
CA CYS A 210 84.42 29.89 29.90
C CYS A 210 84.95 30.31 28.51
N ASP A 211 86.19 29.95 28.24
CA ASP A 211 86.81 30.01 26.90
C ASP A 211 86.27 28.88 25.99
N THR A 212 86.27 29.13 24.68
CA THR A 212 85.61 28.22 23.72
C THR A 212 86.23 26.81 23.69
N GLY A 213 85.44 25.81 24.10
CA GLY A 213 85.85 24.41 24.18
C GLY A 213 86.25 23.95 25.59
N PHE A 214 86.08 24.81 26.60
CA PHE A 214 86.11 24.44 28.02
C PHE A 214 84.74 24.69 28.66
N GLU A 215 84.41 23.92 29.69
CA GLU A 215 83.21 24.06 30.51
C GLU A 215 83.58 23.91 31.99
N ASP A 216 82.82 24.57 32.86
CA ASP A 216 82.94 24.49 34.33
C ASP A 216 82.02 23.37 34.81
N CYS A 217 82.58 22.16 34.95
CA CYS A 217 81.80 20.96 35.27
C CYS A 217 81.56 20.81 36.78
N ASN A 218 82.44 21.34 37.63
CA ASN A 218 82.38 21.18 39.08
C ASN A 218 81.83 22.39 39.87
N GLN A 219 81.72 23.56 39.22
CA GLN A 219 81.22 24.84 39.75
C GLN A 219 82.05 25.46 40.89
N VAL A 220 83.38 25.30 40.84
CA VAL A 220 84.35 25.93 41.74
C VAL A 220 85.13 27.04 41.01
N LEU A 221 85.08 28.23 41.60
CA LEU A 221 85.64 29.45 41.00
C LEU A 221 87.18 29.46 40.93
N GLU A 222 87.88 28.64 41.71
CA GLU A 222 89.33 28.75 41.90
C GLU A 222 90.16 28.01 40.83
N ASP A 223 89.62 26.93 40.27
CA ASP A 223 90.15 26.15 39.14
C ASP A 223 89.55 26.55 37.78
N GLY A 224 88.40 27.23 37.75
CA GLY A 224 87.89 27.94 36.57
C GLY A 224 87.02 27.06 35.67
N CYS A 225 87.40 26.92 34.40
CA CYS A 225 86.74 25.98 33.48
C CYS A 225 87.72 24.85 33.17
N GLU A 226 87.55 23.72 33.85
CA GLU A 226 88.60 22.74 34.06
C GLU A 226 88.71 21.69 32.93
N GLU A 227 87.61 21.41 32.23
CA GLU A 227 87.49 20.24 31.35
C GLU A 227 87.60 20.59 29.85
N ASP A 228 88.42 19.84 29.09
CA ASP A 228 88.66 20.07 27.65
C ASP A 228 87.73 19.24 26.77
N LEU A 229 86.54 19.79 26.54
CA LEU A 229 85.45 19.18 25.76
C LEU A 229 85.79 18.81 24.30
N ARG A 230 87.01 19.11 23.83
CA ARG A 230 87.45 18.88 22.43
C ARG A 230 88.30 17.63 22.25
N SER A 231 88.86 17.08 23.33
CA SER A 231 89.89 16.03 23.26
C SER A 231 89.73 14.89 24.27
N THR A 232 89.06 15.11 25.41
CA THR A 232 88.79 14.03 26.37
C THR A 232 87.66 13.13 25.88
N THR A 233 87.79 11.82 26.06
CA THR A 233 86.74 10.86 25.69
C THR A 233 85.54 10.92 26.62
N ASP A 234 85.75 11.35 27.86
CA ASP A 234 84.79 11.12 28.94
C ASP A 234 83.81 12.29 29.08
N HIS A 235 84.18 13.46 28.53
CA HIS A 235 83.41 14.71 28.49
C HIS A 235 83.39 15.28 27.05
N CYS A 236 83.19 14.42 26.05
CA CYS A 236 83.33 14.81 24.64
C CYS A 236 82.15 15.67 24.16
N GLY A 237 82.35 16.99 24.14
CA GLY A 237 81.40 17.99 23.64
C GLY A 237 80.52 18.66 24.70
N THR A 238 80.31 18.02 25.86
CA THR A 238 79.76 18.60 27.11
C THR A 238 80.31 17.82 28.30
N CYS A 239 80.20 18.37 29.51
CA CYS A 239 80.34 17.58 30.73
C CYS A 239 79.52 16.26 30.66
N ASP A 240 80.07 15.19 31.22
CA ASP A 240 79.52 13.82 31.34
C ASP A 240 79.14 13.09 30.02
N THR A 241 79.45 13.65 28.83
CA THR A 241 79.24 12.97 27.55
C THR A 241 80.38 11.98 27.24
N SER A 242 80.28 10.77 27.81
CA SER A 242 81.26 9.71 27.58
C SER A 242 81.15 9.06 26.20
N CYS A 243 82.21 9.16 25.41
CA CYS A 243 82.30 8.66 24.05
C CYS A 243 82.63 7.15 24.01
N SER A 244 81.77 6.36 23.36
CA SER A 244 81.97 4.92 23.17
C SER A 244 81.54 4.48 21.76
N ILE A 245 82.19 3.44 21.23
CA ILE A 245 81.98 2.91 19.88
C ILE A 245 81.66 1.41 19.99
N ALA A 246 80.75 0.90 19.15
CA ALA A 246 80.45 -0.52 19.09
C ALA A 246 81.53 -1.27 18.28
N GLN A 247 82.00 -2.41 18.81
CA GLN A 247 83.07 -3.25 18.23
C GLN A 247 84.33 -2.46 17.82
N GLY A 248 84.70 -1.44 18.60
CA GLY A 248 85.86 -0.61 18.31
C GLY A 248 86.21 0.39 19.41
N ALA A 249 87.37 1.03 19.26
CA ALA A 249 87.85 2.07 20.15
C ALA A 249 87.31 3.45 19.76
N ALA A 250 86.93 4.25 20.75
CA ALA A 250 86.46 5.62 20.58
C ALA A 250 87.61 6.65 20.65
N ARG A 251 87.40 7.81 20.02
CA ARG A 251 88.18 9.04 20.25
C ARG A 251 87.27 10.26 20.21
N CYS A 252 87.58 11.28 21.02
CA CYS A 252 87.01 12.60 20.85
C CYS A 252 87.88 13.40 19.87
N VAL A 253 87.26 14.06 18.89
CA VAL A 253 87.95 14.97 17.96
C VAL A 253 87.07 16.19 17.74
N ALA A 254 87.55 17.37 18.13
CA ALA A 254 86.87 18.65 17.94
C ALA A 254 85.42 18.65 18.48
N SER A 255 85.24 18.07 19.67
CA SER A 255 83.95 17.97 20.39
C SER A 255 82.91 17.06 19.73
N ALA A 256 83.35 16.09 18.94
CA ALA A 256 82.54 14.99 18.42
C ALA A 256 83.21 13.63 18.61
N CYS A 257 82.40 12.58 18.77
CA CYS A 257 82.87 11.19 18.74
C CYS A 257 83.31 10.78 17.32
N ALA A 258 84.37 9.98 17.24
CA ALA A 258 84.77 9.29 16.03
C ALA A 258 85.34 7.89 16.34
N VAL A 259 85.22 6.96 15.39
CA VAL A 259 85.90 5.67 15.43
C VAL A 259 87.42 5.90 15.41
N ALA A 260 88.17 5.25 16.30
CA ALA A 260 89.63 5.27 16.34
C ALA A 260 90.25 4.03 15.68
N SER A 261 89.67 2.86 15.91
CA SER A 261 90.04 1.57 15.30
C SER A 261 88.98 0.51 15.62
N CYS A 262 88.70 -0.40 14.68
CA CYS A 262 87.78 -1.52 14.88
C CYS A 262 88.43 -2.72 15.59
N ASP A 263 87.60 -3.54 16.24
CA ASP A 263 87.99 -4.83 16.80
C ASP A 263 88.30 -5.85 15.70
N THR A 264 89.13 -6.84 16.00
CA THR A 264 89.66 -7.75 14.98
C THR A 264 88.56 -8.60 14.33
N GLY A 265 88.33 -8.37 13.03
CA GLY A 265 87.30 -9.03 12.23
C GLY A 265 86.06 -8.17 11.96
N PHE A 266 86.05 -6.93 12.47
CA PHE A 266 85.07 -5.89 12.14
C PHE A 266 85.76 -4.72 11.42
N ASP A 267 84.99 -3.96 10.65
CA ASP A 267 85.41 -2.74 9.97
C ASP A 267 84.29 -1.68 9.99
N ASP A 268 84.65 -0.44 9.71
CA ASP A 268 83.78 0.75 9.65
C ASP A 268 83.59 1.13 8.18
N CYS A 269 82.53 0.62 7.55
CA CYS A 269 82.39 0.65 6.09
C CYS A 269 81.58 1.85 5.56
N ASP A 270 80.72 2.46 6.39
CA ASP A 270 80.02 3.71 6.05
C ASP A 270 80.65 4.99 6.65
N HIS A 271 81.66 4.86 7.52
CA HIS A 271 82.37 5.95 8.21
C HIS A 271 81.50 6.76 9.19
N GLU A 272 80.39 6.21 9.67
CA GLU A 272 79.46 6.87 10.59
C GLU A 272 79.71 6.46 12.06
N ALA A 273 80.14 7.43 12.87
CA ALA A 273 80.56 7.20 14.25
C ALA A 273 79.43 6.78 15.21
N SER A 274 78.16 6.88 14.79
CA SER A 274 77.00 6.54 15.62
C SER A 274 76.56 5.07 15.56
N ASN A 275 76.95 4.31 14.53
CA ASN A 275 76.84 2.83 14.48
C ASN A 275 78.15 2.12 14.87
N GLY A 276 79.30 2.75 14.64
CA GLY A 276 80.60 2.14 14.94
C GLY A 276 81.01 1.10 13.89
N CYS A 277 81.80 0.11 14.29
CA CYS A 277 82.35 -0.89 13.36
C CYS A 277 81.30 -1.97 13.07
N GLU A 278 80.49 -1.73 12.05
CA GLU A 278 79.19 -2.36 11.82
C GLU A 278 79.26 -3.65 11.01
N ILE A 279 80.33 -3.85 10.22
CA ILE A 279 80.45 -4.98 9.29
C ILE A 279 81.42 -6.06 9.80
N ALA A 280 80.95 -7.31 9.84
CA ALA A 280 81.75 -8.49 10.21
C ALA A 280 82.44 -9.13 8.99
N LEU A 281 83.65 -8.66 8.66
CA LEU A 281 84.45 -9.07 7.50
C LEU A 281 84.70 -10.59 7.38
N SER A 282 84.57 -11.34 8.48
CA SER A 282 84.85 -12.78 8.51
C SER A 282 83.70 -13.68 7.98
N SER A 283 82.51 -13.11 7.78
CA SER A 283 81.28 -13.83 7.42
C SER A 283 80.31 -13.07 6.51
N ASP A 284 80.44 -11.75 6.36
CA ASP A 284 79.58 -10.98 5.46
C ASP A 284 79.93 -11.25 3.98
N LEU A 285 78.92 -11.53 3.14
CA LEU A 285 79.13 -11.92 1.74
C LEU A 285 79.38 -10.72 0.81
N GLY A 286 79.02 -9.51 1.23
CA GLY A 286 79.26 -8.26 0.49
C GLY A 286 80.56 -7.55 0.87
N ASN A 287 81.18 -7.97 1.97
CA ASN A 287 82.35 -7.33 2.58
C ASN A 287 83.36 -8.40 3.07
N CYS A 288 83.60 -9.43 2.27
CA CYS A 288 84.38 -10.58 2.70
C CYS A 288 85.88 -10.27 2.70
N GLY A 289 86.46 -10.09 3.89
CA GLY A 289 87.89 -9.78 4.09
C GLY A 289 88.24 -8.29 4.05
N GLU A 290 87.46 -7.45 3.36
CA GLU A 290 87.54 -5.98 3.37
C GLU A 290 86.19 -5.36 2.98
N CYS A 291 85.92 -4.09 3.36
CA CYS A 291 84.70 -3.39 2.98
C CYS A 291 84.45 -3.40 1.46
N HIS A 292 83.21 -3.62 1.06
CA HIS A 292 82.74 -3.74 -0.34
C HIS A 292 83.32 -4.92 -1.15
N HIS A 293 84.03 -5.87 -0.52
CA HIS A 293 84.52 -7.08 -1.17
C HIS A 293 83.41 -8.13 -1.36
N LEU A 294 82.58 -7.91 -2.38
CA LEU A 294 81.51 -8.83 -2.74
C LEU A 294 82.07 -10.11 -3.37
N CYS A 295 81.80 -11.26 -2.74
CA CYS A 295 82.17 -12.55 -3.31
C CYS A 295 81.47 -12.76 -4.67
N GLN A 296 82.25 -12.99 -5.74
CA GLN A 296 81.69 -13.10 -7.09
C GLN A 296 80.79 -14.34 -7.22
N PRO A 297 79.54 -14.18 -7.69
CA PRO A 297 78.62 -15.31 -7.85
C PRO A 297 79.03 -16.16 -9.06
N LEU A 298 79.38 -17.41 -8.81
CA LEU A 298 79.62 -18.42 -9.86
C LEU A 298 78.28 -19.06 -10.30
N PRO A 299 78.08 -19.35 -11.61
CA PRO A 299 76.84 -19.96 -12.08
C PRO A 299 76.51 -21.29 -11.39
N GLY A 300 75.32 -21.40 -10.81
CA GLY A 300 74.85 -22.64 -10.18
C GLY A 300 75.57 -23.07 -8.88
N ALA A 301 76.43 -22.22 -8.32
CA ALA A 301 77.29 -22.54 -7.18
C ALA A 301 76.94 -21.73 -5.93
N GLU A 302 77.06 -22.34 -4.74
CA GLU A 302 76.92 -21.68 -3.46
C GLU A 302 78.29 -21.15 -2.97
N VAL A 303 78.42 -19.83 -2.91
CA VAL A 303 79.62 -19.12 -2.47
C VAL A 303 79.39 -18.58 -1.06
N THR A 304 80.36 -18.76 -0.16
CA THR A 304 80.25 -18.36 1.25
C THR A 304 81.52 -17.65 1.73
N CYS A 305 81.35 -16.54 2.44
CA CYS A 305 82.47 -15.88 3.12
C CYS A 305 82.86 -16.67 4.37
N ARG A 306 84.13 -17.07 4.49
CA ARG A 306 84.63 -17.82 5.63
C ARG A 306 86.02 -17.36 6.01
N LEU A 307 86.15 -16.81 7.22
CA LEU A 307 87.41 -16.27 7.75
C LEU A 307 87.99 -15.11 6.91
N GLY A 308 87.14 -14.41 6.15
CA GLY A 308 87.55 -13.33 5.25
C GLY A 308 88.04 -13.79 3.87
N GLU A 309 87.90 -15.07 3.54
CA GLU A 309 88.09 -15.57 2.16
C GLU A 309 86.74 -16.01 1.56
N CYS A 310 86.51 -15.67 0.29
CA CYS A 310 85.39 -16.21 -0.48
C CYS A 310 85.65 -17.68 -0.83
N THR A 311 84.85 -18.59 -0.28
CA THR A 311 85.01 -20.03 -0.44
C THR A 311 83.79 -20.67 -1.13
N PHE A 312 84.02 -21.72 -1.90
CA PHE A 312 82.96 -22.52 -2.52
C PHE A 312 82.44 -23.55 -1.51
N ALA A 313 81.13 -23.54 -1.24
CA ALA A 313 80.47 -24.47 -0.34
C ALA A 313 80.01 -25.76 -1.05
N GLY A 314 79.56 -25.63 -2.30
CA GLY A 314 79.02 -26.71 -3.12
C GLY A 314 78.28 -26.18 -4.35
N CYS A 315 77.76 -27.08 -5.17
CA CYS A 315 76.73 -26.73 -6.15
C CYS A 315 75.41 -26.45 -5.43
N ALA A 316 74.65 -25.48 -5.94
CA ALA A 316 73.28 -25.26 -5.50
C ALA A 316 72.40 -26.49 -5.75
N GLN A 317 71.31 -26.65 -5.00
CA GLN A 317 70.40 -27.78 -5.17
C GLN A 317 69.92 -27.90 -6.63
N GLY A 318 70.11 -29.08 -7.22
CA GLY A 318 69.77 -29.35 -8.63
C GLY A 318 70.88 -29.07 -9.65
N ARG A 319 72.04 -28.55 -9.21
CA ARG A 319 73.20 -28.26 -10.06
C ARG A 319 74.33 -29.27 -9.86
N SER A 320 75.17 -29.44 -10.88
CA SER A 320 76.41 -30.21 -10.78
C SER A 320 77.49 -29.64 -11.68
N ASP A 321 78.73 -29.70 -11.18
CA ASP A 321 79.96 -29.56 -11.96
C ASP A 321 80.19 -30.89 -12.69
N CYS A 322 79.79 -30.98 -13.95
CA CYS A 322 79.88 -32.20 -14.75
C CYS A 322 81.15 -32.26 -15.62
N ASN A 323 81.81 -31.12 -15.83
CA ASN A 323 83.10 -31.03 -16.52
C ASN A 323 84.32 -31.12 -15.57
N HIS A 324 84.10 -31.04 -14.26
CA HIS A 324 85.08 -31.04 -13.17
C HIS A 324 86.01 -29.80 -13.15
N ASP A 325 85.52 -28.64 -13.61
CA ASP A 325 86.21 -27.33 -13.52
C ASP A 325 85.36 -26.30 -12.77
N LEU A 326 85.47 -26.37 -11.44
CA LEU A 326 84.97 -25.41 -10.44
C LEU A 326 85.20 -23.92 -10.77
N ALA A 327 86.10 -23.56 -11.69
CA ALA A 327 86.30 -22.17 -12.12
C ALA A 327 85.16 -21.63 -13.01
N ASN A 328 84.37 -22.51 -13.65
CA ASN A 328 83.20 -22.11 -14.45
C ASN A 328 81.85 -22.27 -13.72
N GLY A 329 81.84 -22.91 -12.54
CA GLY A 329 80.68 -23.04 -11.65
C GLY A 329 80.16 -24.47 -11.55
N CYS A 330 78.84 -24.61 -11.43
CA CYS A 330 78.13 -25.87 -11.62
C CYS A 330 77.15 -25.68 -12.78
N GLU A 331 77.63 -26.04 -13.96
CA GLU A 331 77.11 -25.63 -15.26
C GLU A 331 75.87 -26.41 -15.70
N VAL A 332 75.72 -27.64 -15.21
CA VAL A 332 74.61 -28.53 -15.56
C VAL A 332 73.48 -28.44 -14.53
N ASP A 333 72.26 -28.26 -15.00
CA ASP A 333 71.01 -28.31 -14.23
C ASP A 333 70.40 -29.71 -14.35
N HIS A 334 70.79 -30.63 -13.47
CA HIS A 334 70.37 -32.04 -13.56
C HIS A 334 68.89 -32.25 -13.16
N LEU A 335 68.13 -31.20 -12.84
CA LEU A 335 66.68 -31.28 -12.65
C LEU A 335 65.90 -31.03 -13.95
N THR A 336 66.50 -30.35 -14.92
CA THR A 336 65.82 -29.88 -16.14
C THR A 336 66.54 -30.19 -17.45
N ASP A 337 67.82 -30.55 -17.43
CA ASP A 337 68.60 -30.94 -18.62
C ASP A 337 68.33 -32.41 -19.03
N PRO A 338 67.74 -32.68 -20.22
CA PRO A 338 67.47 -34.03 -20.69
C PRO A 338 68.71 -34.86 -21.08
N ASP A 339 69.90 -34.25 -21.15
CA ASP A 339 71.17 -34.94 -21.43
C ASP A 339 71.96 -35.28 -20.15
N HIS A 340 71.53 -34.78 -18.98
CA HIS A 340 72.20 -34.97 -17.68
C HIS A 340 71.20 -35.21 -16.52
N CYS A 341 70.07 -35.85 -16.79
CA CYS A 341 68.92 -35.88 -15.91
C CYS A 341 69.15 -36.74 -14.65
N GLY A 342 69.01 -36.12 -13.47
CA GLY A 342 69.26 -36.75 -12.16
C GLY A 342 70.73 -36.97 -11.82
N SER A 343 71.62 -37.06 -12.81
CA SER A 343 73.09 -36.99 -12.62
C SER A 343 73.84 -36.80 -13.95
N CYS A 344 75.08 -36.29 -13.87
CA CYS A 344 75.96 -36.04 -15.01
C CYS A 344 76.03 -37.22 -16.00
N GLY A 345 75.59 -37.00 -17.24
CA GLY A 345 75.68 -37.95 -18.34
C GLY A 345 74.53 -38.95 -18.44
N VAL A 346 73.50 -38.83 -17.59
CA VAL A 346 72.24 -39.59 -17.73
C VAL A 346 71.37 -38.91 -18.80
N VAL A 347 71.64 -39.29 -20.05
CA VAL A 347 70.85 -38.87 -21.21
C VAL A 347 69.52 -39.62 -21.22
N CYS A 348 68.40 -38.89 -21.21
CA CYS A 348 67.07 -39.47 -21.28
C CYS A 348 66.82 -40.19 -22.62
N PRO A 349 66.04 -41.29 -22.63
CA PRO A 349 65.78 -42.07 -23.83
C PRO A 349 65.05 -41.24 -24.90
N ALA A 350 65.12 -41.69 -26.14
CA ALA A 350 64.33 -41.10 -27.21
C ALA A 350 62.87 -41.52 -27.04
N ILE A 351 61.99 -40.53 -26.85
CA ILE A 351 60.54 -40.71 -26.78
C ILE A 351 60.00 -40.96 -28.19
N ALA A 352 59.07 -41.90 -28.35
CA ALA A 352 58.36 -42.09 -29.61
C ALA A 352 57.23 -41.06 -29.73
N HIS A 353 57.10 -40.44 -30.90
CA HIS A 353 56.08 -39.41 -31.19
C HIS A 353 56.10 -38.22 -30.20
N GLY A 354 57.29 -37.85 -29.69
CA GLY A 354 57.45 -36.73 -28.78
C GLY A 354 58.91 -36.40 -28.44
N THR A 355 59.09 -35.33 -27.66
CA THR A 355 60.39 -34.90 -27.14
C THR A 355 60.67 -35.49 -25.76
N ARG A 356 61.96 -35.69 -25.43
CA ARG A 356 62.39 -36.06 -24.08
C ARG A 356 62.52 -34.82 -23.19
N ALA A 357 62.13 -34.95 -21.93
CA ALA A 357 62.33 -33.94 -20.89
C ALA A 357 63.05 -34.53 -19.67
N CYS A 358 63.55 -33.64 -18.82
CA CYS A 358 63.89 -33.95 -17.44
C CYS A 358 62.99 -33.10 -16.53
N VAL A 359 62.39 -33.72 -15.51
CA VAL A 359 61.54 -33.05 -14.52
C VAL A 359 61.95 -33.55 -13.15
N ASP A 360 62.35 -32.62 -12.26
CA ASP A 360 62.84 -32.90 -10.90
C ASP A 360 63.94 -33.99 -10.82
N GLY A 361 64.74 -34.11 -11.88
CA GLY A 361 65.84 -35.09 -11.96
C GLY A 361 65.41 -36.50 -12.35
N ILE A 362 64.18 -36.67 -12.84
CA ILE A 362 63.69 -37.91 -13.43
C ILE A 362 63.37 -37.63 -14.91
N CYS A 363 63.74 -38.55 -15.81
CA CYS A 363 63.34 -38.43 -17.21
C CYS A 363 61.81 -38.43 -17.32
N ALA A 364 61.29 -37.59 -18.21
CA ALA A 364 59.87 -37.45 -18.48
C ALA A 364 59.61 -37.42 -20.00
N VAL A 365 58.40 -37.76 -20.41
CA VAL A 365 57.87 -37.29 -21.70
C VAL A 365 57.75 -35.77 -21.63
N GLY A 366 58.23 -35.08 -22.66
CA GLY A 366 58.25 -33.62 -22.73
C GLY A 366 57.02 -33.07 -23.44
N THR A 367 57.14 -32.91 -24.75
CA THR A 367 56.03 -32.51 -25.63
C THR A 367 55.80 -33.61 -26.66
N CYS A 368 54.60 -34.18 -26.70
CA CYS A 368 54.19 -35.03 -27.81
C CYS A 368 54.14 -34.24 -29.13
N ASP A 369 54.35 -34.95 -30.24
CA ASP A 369 54.11 -34.43 -31.57
C ASP A 369 52.61 -34.11 -31.75
N LEU A 370 52.27 -33.15 -32.62
CA LEU A 370 50.88 -32.81 -32.88
C LEU A 370 50.10 -34.03 -33.37
N GLY A 371 49.01 -34.35 -32.67
CA GLY A 371 48.19 -35.54 -32.90
C GLY A 371 48.45 -36.69 -31.91
N HIS A 372 49.54 -36.66 -31.13
CA HIS A 372 49.89 -37.74 -30.19
C HIS A 372 49.79 -37.34 -28.71
N GLY A 373 49.62 -38.34 -27.85
CA GLY A 373 49.57 -38.20 -26.39
C GLY A 373 50.21 -39.39 -25.67
N ASP A 374 50.81 -39.11 -24.51
CA ASP A 374 51.21 -40.07 -23.47
C ASP A 374 50.01 -40.25 -22.54
N CYS A 375 49.24 -41.33 -22.72
CA CYS A 375 47.96 -41.52 -22.05
C CYS A 375 47.96 -42.66 -21.02
N ASP A 376 49.06 -43.41 -20.86
CA ASP A 376 49.25 -44.37 -19.76
C ASP A 376 50.36 -44.00 -18.77
N GLY A 377 51.19 -42.99 -19.09
CA GLY A 377 52.27 -42.49 -18.24
C GLY A 377 53.54 -43.35 -18.29
N ASP A 378 53.66 -44.30 -19.23
CA ASP A 378 54.87 -45.12 -19.38
C ASP A 378 55.86 -44.52 -20.41
N LEU A 379 56.97 -44.03 -19.86
CA LEU A 379 58.09 -43.41 -20.56
C LEU A 379 58.78 -44.33 -21.61
N TRP A 380 58.52 -45.64 -21.59
CA TRP A 380 59.12 -46.60 -22.52
C TRP A 380 58.35 -46.75 -23.84
N ASN A 381 57.07 -46.37 -23.88
CA ASN A 381 56.25 -46.26 -25.10
C ASN A 381 56.14 -44.82 -25.61
N GLY A 382 56.15 -43.82 -24.72
CA GLY A 382 56.28 -42.41 -25.10
C GLY A 382 54.93 -41.73 -25.29
N CYS A 383 54.65 -41.23 -26.51
CA CYS A 383 53.33 -40.69 -26.85
C CYS A 383 52.59 -41.69 -27.76
N GLU A 384 52.24 -42.84 -27.20
CA GLU A 384 51.71 -44.01 -27.92
C GLU A 384 50.33 -43.81 -28.54
N THR A 385 49.53 -42.90 -27.97
CA THR A 385 48.13 -42.74 -28.33
C THR A 385 47.96 -41.74 -29.47
N ASP A 386 47.32 -42.16 -30.56
CA ASP A 386 46.94 -41.31 -31.69
C ASP A 386 45.62 -40.59 -31.36
N THR A 387 45.75 -39.40 -30.79
CA THR A 387 44.64 -38.53 -30.39
C THR A 387 43.88 -37.93 -31.57
N GLU A 388 44.32 -38.10 -32.83
CA GLU A 388 43.52 -37.66 -33.99
C GLU A 388 42.39 -38.64 -34.32
N VAL A 389 42.49 -39.91 -33.89
CA VAL A 389 41.54 -40.99 -34.23
C VAL A 389 41.09 -41.87 -33.04
N ASP A 390 41.76 -41.85 -31.89
CA ASP A 390 41.31 -42.59 -30.71
C ASP A 390 40.09 -41.93 -30.06
N VAL A 391 38.97 -42.67 -30.04
CA VAL A 391 37.70 -42.25 -29.42
C VAL A 391 37.82 -42.18 -27.89
N ALA A 392 38.78 -42.87 -27.26
CA ALA A 392 39.01 -42.82 -25.82
C ALA A 392 39.87 -41.62 -25.35
N ASN A 393 40.65 -41.00 -26.25
CA ASN A 393 41.64 -39.97 -25.94
C ASN A 393 41.65 -38.84 -27.00
N CYS A 394 40.48 -38.46 -27.48
CA CYS A 394 40.37 -37.67 -28.69
C CYS A 394 40.86 -36.23 -28.46
N GLY A 395 41.90 -35.81 -29.16
CA GLY A 395 42.58 -34.51 -29.07
C GLY A 395 43.31 -34.21 -27.76
N LEU A 396 43.17 -35.06 -26.73
CA LEU A 396 44.00 -35.12 -25.52
C LEU A 396 43.66 -36.38 -24.70
N CYS A 397 44.62 -36.87 -23.93
CA CYS A 397 44.46 -38.01 -23.03
C CYS A 397 43.35 -37.80 -21.99
N ASP A 398 42.72 -38.90 -21.55
CA ASP A 398 41.57 -38.89 -20.62
C ASP A 398 40.37 -38.05 -21.11
N ARG A 399 40.31 -37.70 -22.40
CA ARG A 399 39.14 -37.12 -23.06
C ARG A 399 38.46 -38.13 -23.99
N PRO A 400 37.73 -39.11 -23.44
CA PRO A 400 36.87 -39.95 -24.27
C PRO A 400 35.79 -39.07 -24.89
N CYS A 401 35.50 -39.30 -26.17
CA CYS A 401 34.28 -38.77 -26.76
C CYS A 401 33.10 -39.49 -26.12
N VAL A 402 32.44 -38.83 -25.18
CA VAL A 402 31.16 -39.27 -24.65
C VAL A 402 30.11 -38.93 -25.72
N PRO A 403 29.56 -39.92 -26.46
CA PRO A 403 28.47 -39.64 -27.37
C PRO A 403 27.26 -39.12 -26.61
N ALA A 404 26.46 -38.32 -27.29
CA ALA A 404 25.10 -38.04 -26.86
C ALA A 404 24.22 -39.31 -26.98
N ALA A 405 22.92 -39.21 -26.67
CA ALA A 405 22.10 -40.42 -26.51
C ALA A 405 22.03 -41.23 -27.82
N HIS A 406 22.41 -42.52 -27.74
CA HIS A 406 22.40 -43.50 -28.86
C HIS A 406 23.24 -43.12 -30.10
N GLU A 407 24.10 -42.13 -30.00
CA GLU A 407 25.10 -41.78 -31.01
C GLU A 407 26.32 -42.71 -30.94
N ILE A 408 27.02 -42.92 -32.06
CA ILE A 408 28.37 -43.52 -32.07
C ILE A 408 29.39 -42.39 -32.27
N ALA A 409 30.05 -41.96 -31.20
CA ALA A 409 31.07 -40.91 -31.29
C ALA A 409 32.27 -41.34 -32.14
N VAL A 410 32.80 -40.40 -32.94
CA VAL A 410 33.99 -40.61 -33.79
C VAL A 410 35.03 -39.55 -33.45
N CYS A 411 36.28 -39.95 -33.25
CA CYS A 411 37.39 -39.00 -33.21
C CYS A 411 37.91 -38.75 -34.63
N SER A 412 38.10 -37.48 -34.99
CA SER A 412 38.54 -37.08 -36.32
C SER A 412 39.26 -35.73 -36.24
N ALA A 413 40.56 -35.73 -36.57
CA ALA A 413 41.47 -34.58 -36.47
C ALA A 413 41.48 -33.93 -35.07
N GLY A 414 41.46 -34.75 -34.02
CA GLY A 414 41.51 -34.30 -32.62
C GLY A 414 40.24 -33.66 -32.08
N ALA A 415 39.16 -33.68 -32.86
CA ALA A 415 37.83 -33.29 -32.43
C ALA A 415 36.92 -34.52 -32.31
N CYS A 416 36.16 -34.60 -31.22
CA CYS A 416 35.00 -35.46 -31.16
C CYS A 416 33.97 -34.93 -32.17
N GLN A 417 33.57 -35.79 -33.10
CA GLN A 417 32.58 -35.50 -34.13
C GLN A 417 31.41 -36.48 -33.98
N ALA A 418 30.22 -35.97 -34.29
CA ALA A 418 29.05 -36.81 -34.43
C ALA A 418 29.27 -37.86 -35.51
N GLY A 419 29.06 -39.13 -35.18
CA GLY A 419 29.20 -40.24 -36.09
C GLY A 419 27.86 -40.62 -36.72
N GLN A 420 27.62 -41.93 -36.87
CA GLN A 420 26.31 -42.44 -37.24
C GLN A 420 25.56 -42.94 -36.00
N CYS A 421 24.25 -42.78 -35.99
CA CYS A 421 23.39 -43.28 -34.93
C CYS A 421 23.49 -44.81 -34.78
N ALA A 422 23.31 -45.28 -33.54
CA ALA A 422 23.23 -46.71 -33.26
C ALA A 422 22.06 -47.35 -34.03
N PRO A 423 22.18 -48.61 -34.49
CA PRO A 423 21.15 -49.25 -35.33
C PRO A 423 19.74 -49.22 -34.72
N GLY A 424 18.86 -48.43 -35.33
CA GLY A 424 17.47 -48.23 -34.90
C GLY A 424 17.19 -46.90 -34.20
N PHE A 425 18.18 -46.00 -34.14
CA PHE A 425 18.04 -44.61 -33.72
C PHE A 425 18.38 -43.65 -34.88
N ALA A 426 17.94 -42.40 -34.77
CA ALA A 426 18.29 -41.32 -35.68
C ALA A 426 18.41 -39.99 -34.92
N ASP A 427 19.17 -39.07 -35.51
CA ASP A 427 19.13 -37.61 -35.30
C ASP A 427 18.02 -37.10 -36.23
N CYS A 428 17.00 -36.45 -35.68
CA CYS A 428 15.85 -35.95 -36.45
C CYS A 428 15.58 -34.44 -36.34
N ASP A 429 16.30 -33.71 -35.47
CA ASP A 429 16.25 -32.24 -35.42
C ASP A 429 17.52 -31.53 -35.93
N GLU A 430 18.52 -32.29 -36.39
CA GLU A 430 19.86 -31.86 -36.85
C GLU A 430 20.69 -31.16 -35.73
N ASP A 431 20.34 -31.31 -34.44
CA ASP A 431 21.06 -30.73 -33.30
C ASP A 431 22.01 -31.73 -32.62
N LEU A 432 23.26 -31.67 -33.09
CA LEU A 432 24.40 -32.47 -32.62
C LEU A 432 24.74 -32.29 -31.13
N GLU A 433 24.14 -31.34 -30.39
CA GLU A 433 24.30 -31.28 -28.92
C GLU A 433 23.41 -32.30 -28.17
N ASN A 434 22.36 -32.87 -28.81
CA ASN A 434 21.40 -33.76 -28.16
C ASN A 434 21.48 -35.24 -28.60
N GLY A 435 21.95 -35.51 -29.82
CA GLY A 435 22.45 -36.83 -30.26
C GLY A 435 21.59 -37.55 -31.28
N CYS A 436 21.30 -38.84 -31.02
CA CYS A 436 20.35 -39.64 -31.77
C CYS A 436 19.16 -39.95 -30.85
N GLU A 437 18.43 -38.89 -30.54
CA GLU A 437 17.32 -38.78 -29.60
C GLU A 437 16.13 -39.64 -29.98
N VAL A 438 15.90 -39.83 -31.29
CA VAL A 438 14.74 -40.55 -31.81
C VAL A 438 15.01 -42.06 -31.90
N ALA A 439 14.14 -42.83 -31.25
CA ALA A 439 14.12 -44.29 -31.29
C ALA A 439 13.19 -44.82 -32.41
N LEU A 440 13.67 -44.88 -33.66
CA LEU A 440 12.93 -45.31 -34.86
C LEU A 440 12.18 -46.66 -34.73
N ALA A 441 12.53 -47.51 -33.75
CA ALA A 441 11.87 -48.78 -33.50
C ALA A 441 10.53 -48.67 -32.73
N SER A 442 10.31 -47.56 -32.03
CA SER A 442 9.26 -47.40 -31.00
C SER A 442 8.65 -46.00 -30.90
N ASP A 443 9.31 -44.94 -31.39
CA ASP A 443 8.72 -43.61 -31.49
C ASP A 443 7.61 -43.58 -32.55
N ALA A 444 6.44 -43.06 -32.17
CA ALA A 444 5.28 -42.94 -33.05
C ALA A 444 5.38 -41.75 -34.01
N GLU A 445 6.13 -40.70 -33.68
CA GLU A 445 6.27 -39.51 -34.54
C GLU A 445 7.38 -39.67 -35.59
N ASN A 446 8.25 -40.68 -35.46
CA ASN A 446 9.39 -40.94 -36.34
C ASN A 446 9.61 -42.44 -36.60
N CYS A 447 8.55 -43.18 -36.95
CA CYS A 447 8.64 -44.64 -37.00
C CYS A 447 9.40 -45.13 -38.24
N GLY A 448 10.55 -45.76 -38.05
CA GLY A 448 11.39 -46.29 -39.13
C GLY A 448 12.18 -45.25 -39.95
N ALA A 449 11.80 -43.97 -39.88
CA ALA A 449 12.57 -42.81 -40.37
C ALA A 449 12.11 -41.52 -39.67
N CYS A 450 12.96 -40.49 -39.64
CA CYS A 450 12.57 -39.13 -39.22
C CYS A 450 11.41 -38.59 -40.05
N ASP A 451 10.59 -37.70 -39.47
CA ASP A 451 9.34 -37.15 -40.03
C ASP A 451 8.27 -38.20 -40.39
N ASN A 452 8.53 -39.50 -40.22
CA ASN A 452 7.57 -40.56 -40.55
C ASN A 452 6.59 -40.82 -39.40
N ALA A 453 5.85 -39.77 -39.05
CA ALA A 453 4.81 -39.82 -38.03
C ALA A 453 3.71 -40.82 -38.43
N CYS A 454 3.45 -41.78 -37.55
CA CYS A 454 2.48 -42.83 -37.80
C CYS A 454 1.08 -42.23 -37.88
N PRO A 455 0.31 -42.51 -38.95
CA PRO A 455 -1.05 -42.01 -39.06
C PRO A 455 -1.91 -42.61 -37.94
N ALA A 456 -2.38 -41.76 -37.03
CA ALA A 456 -3.23 -42.15 -35.91
C ALA A 456 -4.45 -42.95 -36.41
N PRO A 457 -4.61 -44.23 -36.04
CA PRO A 457 -5.80 -44.99 -36.40
C PRO A 457 -7.02 -44.40 -35.69
N PRO A 458 -8.24 -44.46 -36.28
CA PRO A 458 -9.42 -43.84 -35.69
C PRO A 458 -9.68 -44.30 -34.24
N GLY A 459 -9.55 -43.40 -33.27
CA GLY A 459 -9.77 -43.71 -31.86
C GLY A 459 -8.68 -44.52 -31.16
N ALA A 460 -7.54 -44.75 -31.79
CA ALA A 460 -6.39 -45.42 -31.19
C ALA A 460 -5.15 -44.52 -31.24
N LEU A 461 -4.27 -44.67 -30.26
CA LEU A 461 -2.97 -44.01 -30.30
C LEU A 461 -2.12 -44.63 -31.43
N PRO A 462 -1.42 -43.82 -32.24
CA PRO A 462 -0.42 -44.35 -33.15
C PRO A 462 0.70 -45.03 -32.35
N ALA A 463 1.25 -46.13 -32.87
CA ALA A 463 2.42 -46.77 -32.30
C ALA A 463 3.37 -47.28 -33.38
N CYS A 464 4.66 -47.17 -33.10
CA CYS A 464 5.68 -47.89 -33.84
C CYS A 464 5.98 -49.21 -33.14
N GLN A 465 5.92 -50.32 -33.87
CA GLN A 465 6.30 -51.64 -33.37
C GLN A 465 7.32 -52.28 -34.31
N GLY A 466 8.60 -52.10 -34.01
CA GLY A 466 9.68 -52.68 -34.80
C GLY A 466 9.78 -52.06 -36.19
N PHE A 467 9.96 -50.73 -36.24
CA PHE A 467 10.11 -49.93 -37.47
C PHE A 467 8.89 -49.93 -38.41
N ASN A 468 7.74 -50.36 -37.93
CA ASN A 468 6.48 -50.39 -38.67
C ASN A 468 5.38 -49.70 -37.87
N CYS A 469 4.65 -48.79 -38.50
CA CYS A 469 3.47 -48.17 -37.91
C CYS A 469 2.34 -49.18 -37.75
N GLY A 470 1.67 -49.13 -36.60
CA GLY A 470 0.49 -49.93 -36.30
C GLY A 470 -0.38 -49.28 -35.24
N MET A 471 -1.38 -50.03 -34.77
CA MET A 471 -2.22 -49.61 -33.65
C MET A 471 -1.44 -49.72 -32.34
N GLY A 472 -1.51 -48.68 -31.51
CA GLY A 472 -1.09 -48.69 -30.12
C GLY A 472 -2.21 -49.20 -29.20
N ALA A 473 -2.26 -48.65 -27.99
CA ALA A 473 -3.46 -48.78 -27.16
C ALA A 473 -4.60 -47.91 -27.73
N CYS A 474 -5.84 -48.31 -27.49
CA CYS A 474 -6.99 -47.45 -27.71
C CYS A 474 -6.89 -46.17 -26.87
N GLU A 475 -7.49 -45.08 -27.33
CA GLU A 475 -7.74 -43.92 -26.47
C GLU A 475 -8.66 -44.31 -25.29
N ALA A 476 -8.71 -43.46 -24.26
CA ALA A 476 -9.59 -43.70 -23.11
C ALA A 476 -11.05 -43.91 -23.55
N ASP A 477 -11.73 -44.85 -22.87
CA ASP A 477 -13.11 -45.29 -23.15
C ASP A 477 -13.36 -45.91 -24.55
N ARG A 478 -12.32 -46.21 -25.35
CA ARG A 478 -12.45 -46.88 -26.66
C ARG A 478 -11.97 -48.33 -26.66
N ALA A 479 -12.45 -49.11 -27.63
CA ALA A 479 -11.98 -50.47 -27.90
C ALA A 479 -11.99 -50.81 -29.40
N ASP A 480 -11.04 -51.64 -29.81
CA ASP A 480 -11.11 -52.47 -31.03
C ASP A 480 -12.05 -53.64 -30.71
N CYS A 481 -13.26 -53.62 -31.28
CA CYS A 481 -14.25 -54.68 -31.11
C CYS A 481 -14.39 -55.57 -32.36
N SER A 482 -13.85 -55.15 -33.51
CA SER A 482 -13.78 -55.95 -34.74
C SER A 482 -12.62 -56.95 -34.75
N GLY A 483 -11.56 -56.68 -33.97
CA GLY A 483 -10.26 -57.35 -34.01
C GLY A 483 -9.37 -56.86 -35.17
N GLY A 484 -9.58 -55.63 -35.63
CA GLY A 484 -9.13 -55.10 -36.92
C GLY A 484 -8.07 -54.01 -36.81
N SER A 485 -6.82 -54.32 -37.17
CA SER A 485 -5.72 -53.34 -37.17
C SER A 485 -5.81 -52.25 -38.25
N SER A 486 -6.95 -52.15 -38.95
CA SER A 486 -7.22 -51.23 -40.07
C SER A 486 -8.24 -50.14 -39.74
N ASP A 487 -9.11 -50.39 -38.78
CA ASP A 487 -10.30 -49.60 -38.47
C ASP A 487 -10.13 -48.78 -37.18
N GLY A 488 -9.16 -49.15 -36.34
CA GLY A 488 -8.74 -48.42 -35.14
C GLY A 488 -9.37 -49.00 -33.88
N CYS A 489 -9.75 -48.12 -32.95
CA CYS A 489 -10.65 -48.48 -31.84
C CYS A 489 -11.98 -47.77 -32.10
N GLU A 490 -12.73 -48.38 -33.01
CA GLU A 490 -13.91 -47.85 -33.69
C GLU A 490 -15.07 -47.61 -32.72
N VAL A 491 -15.15 -48.43 -31.67
CA VAL A 491 -16.19 -48.39 -30.64
C VAL A 491 -15.81 -47.43 -29.50
N LEU A 492 -16.80 -46.65 -29.04
CA LEU A 492 -16.72 -45.79 -27.85
C LEU A 492 -17.60 -46.39 -26.73
N LEU A 493 -16.97 -47.11 -25.80
CA LEU A 493 -17.61 -47.91 -24.75
C LEU A 493 -18.49 -47.09 -23.79
N THR A 494 -18.26 -45.78 -23.68
CA THR A 494 -19.04 -44.86 -22.83
C THR A 494 -20.39 -44.46 -23.42
N THR A 495 -20.60 -44.62 -24.73
CA THR A 495 -21.79 -44.11 -25.44
C THR A 495 -22.46 -45.12 -26.37
N ASP A 496 -21.74 -46.14 -26.83
CA ASP A 496 -22.29 -47.15 -27.74
C ASP A 496 -23.24 -48.12 -27.00
N PRO A 497 -24.55 -48.17 -27.36
CA PRO A 497 -25.52 -49.04 -26.70
C PRO A 497 -25.40 -50.53 -27.10
N ASP A 498 -24.56 -50.89 -28.07
CA ASP A 498 -24.28 -52.28 -28.46
C ASP A 498 -22.94 -52.80 -27.87
N HIS A 499 -22.13 -51.93 -27.26
CA HIS A 499 -20.81 -52.25 -26.69
C HIS A 499 -20.54 -51.55 -25.33
N CYS A 500 -21.56 -51.37 -24.49
CA CYS A 500 -21.48 -50.50 -23.32
C CYS A 500 -20.52 -51.02 -22.23
N GLY A 501 -19.49 -50.25 -21.91
CA GLY A 501 -18.46 -50.58 -20.91
C GLY A 501 -17.49 -51.71 -21.28
N GLN A 502 -17.83 -52.57 -22.25
CA GLN A 502 -16.93 -53.56 -22.87
C GLN A 502 -17.53 -54.06 -24.21
N CYS A 503 -16.70 -54.53 -25.13
CA CYS A 503 -17.14 -55.09 -26.41
C CYS A 503 -18.20 -56.18 -26.25
N GLY A 504 -19.31 -56.05 -26.97
CA GLY A 504 -20.41 -57.02 -27.01
C GLY A 504 -21.45 -56.88 -25.89
N THR A 505 -21.29 -55.93 -24.96
CA THR A 505 -22.34 -55.59 -23.98
C THR A 505 -23.44 -54.77 -24.65
N VAL A 506 -24.35 -55.49 -25.29
CA VAL A 506 -25.58 -54.93 -25.86
C VAL A 506 -26.55 -54.55 -24.74
N CYS A 507 -26.87 -53.26 -24.63
CA CYS A 507 -27.83 -52.78 -23.64
C CYS A 507 -29.25 -53.32 -23.92
N PRO A 508 -30.03 -53.66 -22.88
CA PRO A 508 -31.41 -54.11 -23.03
C PRO A 508 -32.27 -53.03 -23.69
N GLY A 509 -33.39 -53.44 -24.30
CA GLY A 509 -34.39 -52.51 -24.80
C GLY A 509 -35.13 -51.83 -23.65
N VAL A 510 -35.15 -50.50 -23.67
CA VAL A 510 -35.94 -49.66 -22.74
C VAL A 510 -37.41 -49.68 -23.16
N ALA A 511 -38.34 -49.80 -22.21
CA ALA A 511 -39.76 -49.64 -22.49
C ALA A 511 -40.11 -48.15 -22.59
N HIS A 512 -40.88 -47.76 -23.62
CA HIS A 512 -41.27 -46.37 -23.90
C HIS A 512 -40.10 -45.38 -23.95
N GLY A 513 -38.97 -45.82 -24.50
CA GLY A 513 -37.78 -44.99 -24.64
C GLY A 513 -36.64 -45.69 -25.38
N THR A 514 -35.54 -44.95 -25.51
CA THR A 514 -34.32 -45.39 -26.17
C THR A 514 -33.29 -45.86 -25.15
N ARG A 515 -32.67 -47.01 -25.41
CA ARG A 515 -31.49 -47.47 -24.68
C ARG A 515 -30.29 -46.58 -25.01
N ALA A 516 -29.44 -46.32 -24.02
CA ALA A 516 -28.14 -45.69 -24.20
C ALA A 516 -27.09 -46.38 -23.33
N CYS A 517 -25.82 -46.21 -23.70
CA CYS A 517 -24.75 -46.29 -22.72
C CYS A 517 -24.52 -44.89 -22.14
N LEU A 518 -24.43 -44.80 -20.82
CA LEU A 518 -24.14 -43.58 -20.08
C LEU A 518 -22.96 -43.87 -19.15
N ALA A 519 -21.78 -43.35 -19.49
CA ALA A 519 -20.55 -43.49 -18.69
C ALA A 519 -20.23 -44.97 -18.33
N ASN A 520 -20.19 -45.84 -19.34
CA ASN A 520 -19.91 -47.28 -19.23
C ASN A 520 -21.00 -48.12 -18.52
N VAL A 521 -22.20 -47.57 -18.31
CA VAL A 521 -23.36 -48.29 -17.75
C VAL A 521 -24.58 -48.15 -18.68
N CYS A 522 -25.32 -49.23 -18.90
CA CYS A 522 -26.56 -49.19 -19.68
C CYS A 522 -27.67 -48.44 -18.92
N GLY A 523 -28.37 -47.55 -19.61
CA GLY A 523 -29.49 -46.80 -19.06
C GLY A 523 -30.44 -46.25 -20.13
N ILE A 524 -31.31 -45.34 -19.72
CA ILE A 524 -32.25 -44.64 -20.59
C ILE A 524 -31.54 -43.44 -21.23
N GLY A 525 -31.53 -43.37 -22.56
CA GLY A 525 -30.97 -42.24 -23.31
C GLY A 525 -31.95 -41.07 -23.42
N ALA A 526 -33.17 -41.38 -23.84
CA ALA A 526 -34.32 -40.48 -23.86
C ALA A 526 -35.61 -41.32 -23.86
N CYS A 527 -36.61 -40.89 -23.09
CA CYS A 527 -37.96 -41.43 -23.20
C CYS A 527 -38.60 -41.09 -24.54
N ASP A 528 -39.59 -41.90 -24.94
CA ASP A 528 -40.52 -41.54 -26.00
C ASP A 528 -41.30 -40.28 -25.60
N ALA A 529 -41.79 -39.53 -26.58
CA ALA A 529 -42.62 -38.35 -26.31
C ALA A 529 -43.83 -38.73 -25.42
N ASP A 530 -44.15 -37.83 -24.48
CA ASP A 530 -45.20 -37.99 -23.47
C ASP A 530 -44.95 -39.04 -22.37
N PHE A 531 -43.77 -39.70 -22.34
CA PHE A 531 -43.36 -40.61 -21.28
C PHE A 531 -42.19 -40.06 -20.44
N ALA A 532 -42.09 -40.52 -19.19
CA ALA A 532 -40.98 -40.24 -18.28
C ALA A 532 -40.64 -41.46 -17.42
N ASP A 533 -39.36 -41.53 -17.03
CA ASP A 533 -38.84 -42.31 -15.91
C ASP A 533 -39.08 -41.51 -14.62
N CYS A 534 -39.96 -41.99 -13.74
CA CYS A 534 -40.31 -41.29 -12.50
C CYS A 534 -39.83 -42.01 -11.21
N ASP A 535 -39.52 -43.30 -11.23
CA ASP A 535 -38.92 -44.02 -10.10
C ASP A 535 -37.38 -44.15 -10.14
N GLY A 536 -36.75 -43.89 -11.29
CA GLY A 536 -35.31 -43.91 -11.52
C GLY A 536 -34.74 -45.28 -11.85
N ASP A 537 -35.57 -46.32 -12.03
CA ASP A 537 -35.12 -47.68 -12.37
C ASP A 537 -35.13 -47.93 -13.89
N ALA A 538 -33.98 -47.67 -14.51
CA ALA A 538 -33.71 -47.94 -15.92
C ALA A 538 -33.93 -49.41 -16.36
N ALA A 539 -34.18 -50.36 -15.44
CA ALA A 539 -34.61 -51.72 -15.78
C ALA A 539 -36.10 -51.83 -16.12
N ASN A 540 -36.96 -50.88 -15.73
CA ASN A 540 -38.38 -50.85 -16.04
C ASN A 540 -38.71 -49.95 -17.26
N GLY A 541 -38.00 -48.84 -17.43
CA GLY A 541 -38.05 -47.95 -18.59
C GLY A 541 -38.60 -46.56 -18.27
N CYS A 542 -39.38 -45.98 -19.19
CA CYS A 542 -40.13 -44.76 -18.93
C CYS A 542 -41.58 -45.15 -18.67
N GLU A 543 -41.88 -45.48 -17.41
CA GLU A 543 -43.07 -46.18 -16.97
C GLU A 543 -44.33 -45.29 -16.88
N VAL A 544 -44.15 -43.98 -16.74
CA VAL A 544 -45.24 -43.01 -16.56
C VAL A 544 -45.56 -42.26 -17.86
N ASN A 545 -46.84 -42.16 -18.21
CA ASN A 545 -47.32 -41.29 -19.28
C ASN A 545 -47.84 -39.96 -18.73
N LEU A 546 -47.05 -38.89 -18.90
CA LEU A 546 -47.29 -37.55 -18.35
C LEU A 546 -48.54 -36.85 -18.90
N LYS A 547 -49.17 -37.41 -19.95
CA LYS A 547 -50.39 -36.87 -20.57
C LYS A 547 -51.69 -37.49 -20.07
N THR A 548 -51.61 -38.62 -19.36
CA THR A 548 -52.79 -39.38 -18.91
C THR A 548 -52.76 -39.84 -17.45
N ASP A 549 -51.60 -39.86 -16.79
CA ASP A 549 -51.52 -40.18 -15.36
C ASP A 549 -51.89 -38.98 -14.48
N ALA A 550 -52.94 -39.14 -13.66
CA ALA A 550 -53.41 -38.11 -12.73
C ALA A 550 -52.52 -37.91 -11.49
N LEU A 551 -51.53 -38.79 -11.25
CA LEU A 551 -50.51 -38.65 -10.20
C LEU A 551 -49.24 -37.94 -10.68
N HIS A 552 -49.03 -37.87 -12.00
CA HIS A 552 -47.80 -37.41 -12.64
C HIS A 552 -48.10 -36.54 -13.87
N CYS A 553 -49.02 -35.59 -13.72
CA CYS A 553 -49.54 -34.83 -14.87
C CYS A 553 -48.58 -33.71 -15.28
N ASP A 554 -48.18 -33.70 -16.54
CA ASP A 554 -47.13 -32.86 -17.16
C ASP A 554 -45.70 -33.05 -16.61
N ALA A 555 -45.53 -33.55 -15.38
CA ALA A 555 -44.23 -33.95 -14.80
C ALA A 555 -44.37 -35.04 -13.71
N CYS A 556 -43.28 -35.73 -13.38
CA CYS A 556 -43.20 -36.61 -12.22
C CYS A 556 -43.55 -35.86 -10.91
N ASP A 557 -44.02 -36.58 -9.90
CA ASP A 557 -44.51 -36.07 -8.61
C ASP A 557 -45.50 -34.88 -8.70
N SER A 558 -46.26 -34.78 -9.81
CA SER A 558 -47.23 -33.68 -10.06
C SER A 558 -48.69 -34.18 -10.07
N PRO A 559 -49.27 -34.54 -8.90
CA PRO A 559 -50.61 -35.06 -8.81
C PRO A 559 -51.68 -33.98 -8.94
N CYS A 560 -52.71 -34.26 -9.72
CA CYS A 560 -53.85 -33.37 -9.91
C CYS A 560 -54.69 -33.28 -8.62
N THR A 561 -54.65 -32.12 -7.97
CA THR A 561 -55.27 -31.86 -6.67
C THR A 561 -56.07 -30.55 -6.68
N GLY A 562 -57.04 -30.42 -5.76
CA GLY A 562 -57.83 -29.19 -5.55
C GLY A 562 -59.25 -29.19 -6.13
N LEU A 563 -59.60 -30.13 -7.01
CA LEU A 563 -60.95 -30.25 -7.56
C LEU A 563 -61.94 -30.75 -6.50
N SER A 564 -63.01 -29.99 -6.26
CA SER A 564 -64.05 -30.33 -5.27
C SER A 564 -65.16 -31.18 -5.87
N HIS A 565 -65.58 -32.26 -5.19
CA HIS A 565 -66.64 -33.18 -5.62
C HIS A 565 -66.46 -33.77 -7.04
N ALA A 566 -65.21 -33.97 -7.47
CA ALA A 566 -64.86 -34.55 -8.76
C ALA A 566 -63.63 -35.46 -8.66
N ALA A 567 -63.58 -36.49 -9.50
CA ALA A 567 -62.36 -37.26 -9.71
C ALA A 567 -61.33 -36.43 -10.50
N PRO A 568 -60.06 -36.35 -10.08
CA PRO A 568 -59.02 -35.70 -10.88
C PRO A 568 -58.67 -36.52 -12.12
N ALA A 569 -58.38 -35.85 -13.24
CA ALA A 569 -57.89 -36.46 -14.47
C ALA A 569 -56.70 -35.66 -15.03
N CYS A 570 -55.75 -36.34 -15.64
CA CYS A 570 -54.78 -35.69 -16.53
C CYS A 570 -55.30 -35.78 -17.97
N ILE A 571 -55.35 -34.65 -18.67
CA ILE A 571 -55.84 -34.55 -20.05
C ILE A 571 -54.81 -33.74 -20.83
N ASP A 572 -54.12 -34.38 -21.79
CA ASP A 572 -53.04 -33.79 -22.60
C ASP A 572 -51.92 -33.09 -21.78
N GLY A 573 -51.70 -33.53 -20.55
CA GLY A 573 -50.71 -32.93 -19.63
C GLY A 573 -51.21 -31.65 -19.00
N THR A 574 -52.50 -31.56 -18.75
CA THR A 574 -53.10 -30.53 -17.89
C THR A 574 -54.09 -31.19 -16.97
N CYS A 575 -54.05 -30.82 -15.69
CA CYS A 575 -55.03 -31.29 -14.72
C CYS A 575 -56.42 -30.76 -15.08
N GLY A 576 -57.30 -31.68 -15.44
CA GLY A 576 -58.66 -31.41 -15.89
C GLY A 576 -59.71 -32.08 -15.01
N LEU A 577 -60.95 -31.62 -15.18
CA LEU A 577 -62.11 -32.22 -14.51
C LEU A 577 -62.38 -33.62 -15.07
N GLY A 578 -62.34 -34.64 -14.20
CA GLY A 578 -62.83 -35.98 -14.50
C GLY A 578 -64.35 -36.09 -14.30
N THR A 579 -64.81 -37.21 -13.74
CA THR A 579 -66.24 -37.37 -13.42
C THR A 579 -66.62 -36.71 -12.10
N CYS A 580 -67.68 -35.91 -12.10
CA CYS A 580 -68.33 -35.42 -10.88
C CYS A 580 -68.84 -36.57 -9.99
N GLU A 581 -68.91 -36.31 -8.69
CA GLU A 581 -69.63 -37.14 -7.73
C GLU A 581 -71.14 -37.14 -8.00
N SER A 582 -71.82 -38.27 -7.73
CA SER A 582 -73.24 -38.44 -8.03
C SER A 582 -74.13 -37.44 -7.27
N GLY A 583 -74.72 -36.49 -7.99
CA GLY A 583 -75.56 -35.42 -7.45
C GLY A 583 -74.96 -34.03 -7.66
N TYR A 584 -73.65 -33.95 -7.90
CA TYR A 584 -72.93 -32.73 -8.21
C TYR A 584 -72.74 -32.55 -9.72
N ALA A 585 -72.63 -31.29 -10.15
CA ALA A 585 -72.29 -30.93 -11.53
C ALA A 585 -71.41 -29.66 -11.55
N ASP A 586 -70.48 -29.60 -12.50
CA ASP A 586 -69.94 -28.33 -13.00
C ASP A 586 -71.08 -27.60 -13.73
N CYS A 587 -71.49 -26.46 -13.15
CA CYS A 587 -72.42 -25.53 -13.76
C CYS A 587 -71.78 -24.14 -13.96
N SER A 588 -70.45 -24.05 -13.93
CA SER A 588 -69.69 -22.82 -14.07
C SER A 588 -68.50 -22.93 -15.02
N ASN A 589 -67.32 -23.28 -14.52
CA ASN A 589 -66.04 -23.18 -15.20
C ASN A 589 -65.27 -24.49 -14.95
N PRO A 590 -64.69 -25.13 -15.99
CA PRO A 590 -64.17 -26.50 -15.91
C PRO A 590 -62.86 -26.67 -15.11
N LEU A 591 -62.58 -25.79 -14.14
CA LEU A 591 -61.38 -25.77 -13.31
C LEU A 591 -61.65 -25.60 -11.80
N ASP A 592 -62.87 -25.29 -11.35
CA ASP A 592 -63.18 -25.15 -9.92
C ASP A 592 -63.59 -26.50 -9.27
N GLY A 593 -64.21 -27.41 -10.03
CA GLY A 593 -64.66 -28.73 -9.58
C GLY A 593 -66.03 -29.11 -10.15
N CYS A 594 -66.89 -29.67 -9.29
CA CYS A 594 -68.32 -29.84 -9.54
C CYS A 594 -69.10 -29.26 -8.36
N GLU A 595 -69.35 -27.95 -8.38
CA GLU A 595 -69.66 -27.17 -7.18
C GLU A 595 -71.14 -27.24 -6.78
N PHE A 596 -72.01 -27.59 -7.71
CA PHE A 596 -73.46 -27.43 -7.56
C PHE A 596 -74.15 -28.75 -7.22
N ASP A 597 -74.70 -28.83 -6.01
CA ASP A 597 -75.63 -29.89 -5.61
C ASP A 597 -76.96 -29.75 -6.38
N THR A 598 -77.06 -30.48 -7.48
CA THR A 598 -78.25 -30.53 -8.33
C THR A 598 -79.46 -31.15 -7.62
N THR A 599 -79.28 -31.77 -6.45
CA THR A 599 -80.37 -32.39 -5.69
C THR A 599 -81.11 -31.43 -4.77
N THR A 600 -80.49 -30.30 -4.40
CA THR A 600 -81.08 -29.28 -3.50
C THR A 600 -81.04 -27.82 -3.99
N ASP A 601 -80.20 -27.44 -4.96
CA ASP A 601 -80.17 -26.06 -5.46
C ASP A 601 -81.42 -25.72 -6.31
N PRO A 602 -82.26 -24.74 -5.91
CA PRO A 602 -83.42 -24.30 -6.70
C PRO A 602 -83.06 -23.60 -8.04
N HIS A 603 -81.78 -23.37 -8.35
CA HIS A 603 -81.33 -22.80 -9.64
C HIS A 603 -80.71 -23.83 -10.60
N ASN A 604 -80.29 -25.00 -10.10
CA ASN A 604 -79.62 -26.06 -10.87
C ASN A 604 -80.28 -27.44 -10.63
N CYS A 605 -81.60 -27.44 -10.43
CA CYS A 605 -82.33 -28.60 -9.90
C CYS A 605 -82.47 -29.75 -10.89
N GLY A 606 -81.76 -30.84 -10.65
CA GLY A 606 -81.65 -31.98 -11.57
C GLY A 606 -80.77 -31.70 -12.79
N GLY A 607 -80.05 -30.58 -12.82
CA GLY A 607 -79.17 -30.18 -13.91
C GLY A 607 -78.97 -28.66 -14.01
N CYS A 608 -77.86 -28.25 -14.61
CA CYS A 608 -77.45 -26.85 -14.67
C CYS A 608 -78.50 -25.93 -15.32
N GLY A 609 -78.78 -24.79 -14.69
CA GLY A 609 -79.74 -23.78 -15.14
C GLY A 609 -81.22 -24.14 -14.98
N VAL A 610 -81.55 -25.31 -14.40
CA VAL A 610 -82.95 -25.70 -14.13
C VAL A 610 -83.48 -24.96 -12.89
N THR A 611 -84.06 -23.79 -13.14
CA THR A 611 -84.62 -22.92 -12.11
C THR A 611 -86.05 -23.30 -11.71
N CYS A 612 -86.29 -23.50 -10.41
CA CYS A 612 -87.61 -23.80 -9.85
C CYS A 612 -88.49 -22.55 -9.63
N GLY A 613 -87.96 -21.35 -9.85
CA GLY A 613 -88.61 -20.09 -9.50
C GLY A 613 -88.73 -19.93 -7.99
N SER A 614 -89.93 -19.60 -7.49
CA SER A 614 -90.29 -19.65 -6.06
C SER A 614 -90.68 -21.06 -5.57
N GLY A 615 -90.58 -22.08 -6.42
CA GLY A 615 -90.57 -23.48 -6.00
C GLY A 615 -89.23 -23.90 -5.39
N SER A 616 -89.22 -25.05 -4.72
CA SER A 616 -88.01 -25.64 -4.11
C SER A 616 -87.50 -26.82 -4.92
N CYS A 617 -86.18 -26.99 -5.02
CA CYS A 617 -85.63 -28.28 -5.47
C CYS A 617 -85.76 -29.32 -4.36
N VAL A 618 -86.20 -30.53 -4.71
CA VAL A 618 -86.25 -31.69 -3.81
C VAL A 618 -85.83 -32.92 -4.59
N ALA A 619 -84.68 -33.52 -4.23
CA ALA A 619 -84.12 -34.71 -4.87
C ALA A 619 -83.99 -34.57 -6.41
N GLY A 620 -83.57 -33.39 -6.87
CA GLY A 620 -83.37 -33.10 -8.29
C GLY A 620 -84.67 -32.83 -9.08
N ALA A 621 -85.80 -32.62 -8.41
CA ALA A 621 -87.06 -32.21 -9.04
C ALA A 621 -87.62 -30.91 -8.43
N CYS A 622 -88.05 -29.98 -9.29
CA CYS A 622 -88.69 -28.74 -8.85
C CYS A 622 -90.12 -28.97 -8.34
N VAL A 623 -90.38 -28.58 -7.09
CA VAL A 623 -91.70 -28.59 -6.46
C VAL A 623 -92.30 -27.18 -6.51
N CYS A 624 -93.40 -27.01 -7.23
CA CYS A 624 -93.99 -25.69 -7.51
C CYS A 624 -94.68 -25.04 -6.29
N ALA A 625 -94.70 -23.70 -6.25
CA ALA A 625 -95.45 -22.94 -5.25
C ALA A 625 -96.90 -22.69 -5.70
N ARG A 626 -97.89 -23.20 -4.95
CA ARG A 626 -99.34 -22.98 -5.22
C ARG A 626 -99.91 -21.69 -4.62
N THR A 627 -99.05 -20.71 -4.33
CA THR A 627 -99.42 -19.38 -3.84
C THR A 627 -99.61 -18.41 -5.01
N VAL A 628 -100.64 -17.56 -4.97
CA VAL A 628 -100.90 -16.57 -6.03
C VAL A 628 -101.25 -15.20 -5.45
N LEU A 629 -100.62 -14.16 -5.97
CA LEU A 629 -100.98 -12.77 -5.68
C LEU A 629 -101.84 -12.20 -6.81
N ILE A 630 -102.97 -11.59 -6.46
CA ILE A 630 -103.73 -10.74 -7.38
C ILE A 630 -103.38 -9.29 -7.04
N LEU A 631 -102.67 -8.61 -7.94
CA LEU A 631 -102.61 -7.15 -7.92
C LEU A 631 -103.97 -6.62 -8.39
N LYS A 632 -104.75 -6.10 -7.44
CA LYS A 632 -106.18 -5.81 -7.66
C LYS A 632 -106.43 -4.55 -8.50
N ASP A 633 -107.60 -4.50 -9.09
CA ASP A 633 -108.22 -3.28 -9.63
C ASP A 633 -109.14 -2.63 -8.56
N ASP A 634 -109.55 -1.39 -8.76
CA ASP A 634 -110.50 -0.65 -7.89
C ASP A 634 -111.90 -1.29 -7.85
N SER A 635 -112.22 -2.10 -8.85
CA SER A 635 -113.46 -2.88 -8.93
C SER A 635 -113.37 -4.14 -8.03
N ASP A 636 -113.62 -3.96 -6.73
CA ASP A 636 -113.54 -5.03 -5.72
C ASP A 636 -114.37 -6.28 -6.09
N THR A 637 -115.57 -6.12 -6.66
CA THR A 637 -116.47 -7.23 -7.02
C THR A 637 -115.87 -8.16 -8.08
N GLY A 638 -115.16 -7.60 -9.08
CA GLY A 638 -114.47 -8.40 -10.09
C GLY A 638 -113.31 -9.18 -9.48
N THR A 639 -112.49 -8.50 -8.68
CA THR A 639 -111.33 -9.07 -7.98
C THR A 639 -111.75 -10.21 -7.05
N ALA A 640 -112.80 -10.04 -6.25
CA ALA A 640 -113.32 -11.06 -5.33
C ALA A 640 -113.86 -12.30 -6.06
N THR A 641 -114.49 -12.10 -7.23
CA THR A 641 -114.98 -13.21 -8.07
C THR A 641 -113.81 -14.07 -8.58
N LEU A 642 -112.75 -13.43 -9.09
CA LEU A 642 -111.55 -14.14 -9.53
C LEU A 642 -110.81 -14.82 -8.37
N ALA A 643 -110.67 -14.15 -7.22
CA ALA A 643 -110.04 -14.73 -6.03
C ALA A 643 -110.77 -15.99 -5.55
N THR A 644 -112.10 -15.99 -5.59
CA THR A 644 -112.93 -17.17 -5.26
C THR A 644 -112.66 -18.31 -6.25
N ALA A 645 -112.61 -18.02 -7.55
CA ALA A 645 -112.34 -19.01 -8.59
C ALA A 645 -110.94 -19.64 -8.49
N LEU A 646 -109.91 -18.84 -8.23
CA LEU A 646 -108.54 -19.33 -8.02
C LEU A 646 -108.41 -20.15 -6.72
N THR A 647 -109.12 -19.77 -5.66
CA THR A 647 -109.19 -20.56 -4.42
C THR A 647 -109.84 -21.92 -4.67
N ALA A 648 -110.94 -21.96 -5.44
CA ALA A 648 -111.61 -23.20 -5.85
C ALA A 648 -110.75 -24.09 -6.77
N ALA A 649 -109.78 -23.52 -7.49
CA ALA A 649 -108.78 -24.25 -8.26
C ALA A 649 -107.57 -24.75 -7.43
N GLY A 650 -107.61 -24.60 -6.10
CA GLY A 650 -106.57 -25.09 -5.20
C GLY A 650 -105.30 -24.24 -5.23
N PHE A 651 -105.44 -22.91 -5.25
CA PHE A 651 -104.36 -21.96 -4.99
C PHE A 651 -104.59 -21.19 -3.69
N THR A 652 -103.52 -20.88 -2.97
CA THR A 652 -103.55 -19.96 -1.82
C THR A 652 -103.52 -18.53 -2.34
N VAL A 653 -104.69 -17.90 -2.42
CA VAL A 653 -104.86 -16.57 -3.01
C VAL A 653 -104.62 -15.46 -1.99
N THR A 654 -103.81 -14.46 -2.35
CA THR A 654 -103.71 -13.16 -1.67
C THR A 654 -104.11 -12.05 -2.65
N THR A 655 -104.81 -11.03 -2.18
CA THR A 655 -105.07 -9.78 -2.94
C THR A 655 -104.18 -8.66 -2.41
N SER A 656 -103.64 -7.81 -3.28
CA SER A 656 -102.85 -6.65 -2.85
C SER A 656 -103.68 -5.67 -2.02
N ALA A 657 -103.05 -5.07 -1.00
CA ALA A 657 -103.72 -4.10 -0.12
C ALA A 657 -104.17 -2.86 -0.92
N VAL A 658 -103.32 -2.42 -1.84
CA VAL A 658 -103.57 -1.30 -2.76
C VAL A 658 -103.89 -1.80 -4.18
N PRO A 659 -104.51 -0.98 -5.04
CA PRO A 659 -104.68 -1.26 -6.47
C PRO A 659 -103.36 -1.33 -7.24
N SER A 660 -103.37 -1.97 -8.42
CA SER A 660 -102.19 -2.19 -9.27
C SER A 660 -101.44 -0.91 -9.64
N TYR A 661 -102.14 0.20 -9.87
CA TYR A 661 -101.52 1.49 -10.19
C TYR A 661 -100.87 2.18 -8.96
N GLN A 662 -101.03 1.64 -7.75
CA GLN A 662 -100.36 2.07 -6.52
C GLN A 662 -99.31 1.05 -6.03
N TYR A 663 -99.13 -0.05 -6.76
CA TYR A 663 -98.23 -1.12 -6.39
C TYR A 663 -96.76 -0.67 -6.47
N ASN A 664 -95.99 -0.85 -5.40
CA ASN A 664 -94.64 -0.30 -5.27
C ASN A 664 -93.53 -1.35 -5.13
N GLY A 665 -93.87 -2.65 -5.20
CA GLY A 665 -92.94 -3.76 -4.96
C GLY A 665 -92.93 -4.33 -3.54
N THR A 666 -93.57 -3.66 -2.56
CA THR A 666 -93.55 -4.07 -1.14
C THR A 666 -94.94 -4.24 -0.53
N ASN A 667 -96.03 -4.01 -1.26
CA ASN A 667 -97.40 -3.94 -0.73
C ASN A 667 -98.40 -4.97 -1.35
N PRO A 668 -98.09 -6.28 -1.37
CA PRO A 668 -97.00 -6.99 -0.66
C PRO A 668 -95.76 -7.25 -1.54
N ALA A 669 -94.67 -7.76 -0.94
CA ALA A 669 -93.51 -8.26 -1.68
C ALA A 669 -93.83 -9.55 -2.46
N LEU A 670 -93.19 -9.75 -3.62
CA LEU A 670 -93.58 -10.81 -4.58
C LEU A 670 -92.99 -12.21 -4.29
N ALA A 671 -91.88 -12.29 -3.56
CA ALA A 671 -91.12 -13.54 -3.38
C ALA A 671 -91.92 -14.78 -2.88
N PRO A 672 -92.95 -14.66 -2.00
CA PRO A 672 -93.72 -15.82 -1.52
C PRO A 672 -94.72 -16.42 -2.51
N PHE A 673 -94.84 -15.87 -3.73
CA PHE A 673 -95.90 -16.22 -4.68
C PHE A 673 -95.37 -16.98 -5.89
N GLY A 674 -96.00 -18.12 -6.24
CA GLY A 674 -95.71 -18.90 -7.45
C GLY A 674 -96.06 -18.16 -8.75
N ALA A 675 -97.15 -17.39 -8.73
CA ALA A 675 -97.49 -16.48 -9.82
C ALA A 675 -98.18 -15.19 -9.32
N VAL A 676 -98.14 -14.15 -10.16
CA VAL A 676 -98.84 -12.88 -9.93
C VAL A 676 -99.83 -12.61 -11.08
N VAL A 677 -101.11 -12.47 -10.74
CA VAL A 677 -102.14 -11.97 -11.66
C VAL A 677 -102.23 -10.46 -11.54
N VAL A 678 -102.11 -9.76 -12.66
CA VAL A 678 -102.15 -8.29 -12.69
C VAL A 678 -103.45 -7.81 -13.32
N LEU A 679 -104.38 -7.35 -12.47
CA LEU A 679 -105.62 -6.70 -12.88
C LEU A 679 -105.33 -5.21 -13.08
N ALA A 680 -104.90 -4.88 -14.30
CA ALA A 680 -104.18 -3.65 -14.63
C ALA A 680 -105.05 -2.38 -14.75
N GLY A 681 -106.10 -2.24 -13.92
CA GLY A 681 -107.06 -1.13 -14.00
C GLY A 681 -106.63 0.15 -13.28
N GLY A 682 -107.59 1.04 -13.02
CA GLY A 682 -107.34 2.39 -12.52
C GLY A 682 -108.58 3.22 -12.17
N PRO A 683 -108.37 4.43 -11.60
CA PRO A 683 -109.35 5.19 -10.82
C PRO A 683 -110.80 5.20 -11.32
N SER A 684 -111.66 4.48 -10.60
CA SER A 684 -113.09 4.39 -10.90
C SER A 684 -113.76 5.77 -10.95
N GLY A 685 -114.45 6.09 -12.05
CA GLY A 685 -115.15 7.38 -12.22
C GLY A 685 -114.26 8.57 -12.64
N GLN A 686 -112.97 8.35 -12.86
CA GLN A 686 -112.12 9.27 -13.64
C GLN A 686 -111.96 8.76 -15.08
N PRO A 687 -111.48 9.59 -16.02
CA PRO A 687 -110.85 9.07 -17.23
C PRO A 687 -109.64 8.22 -16.81
N SER A 688 -109.75 6.89 -16.95
CA SER A 688 -108.78 5.90 -16.44
C SER A 688 -107.50 5.84 -17.29
N VAL A 689 -106.71 6.93 -17.26
CA VAL A 689 -105.56 7.16 -18.16
C VAL A 689 -104.35 7.85 -17.55
N THR A 690 -104.44 8.49 -16.38
CA THR A 690 -103.38 9.41 -15.92
C THR A 690 -102.34 8.79 -14.99
N THR A 691 -102.70 7.82 -14.14
CA THR A 691 -101.75 7.21 -13.21
C THR A 691 -100.98 6.06 -13.84
N ASP A 692 -99.66 6.08 -13.69
CA ASP A 692 -98.75 4.97 -14.00
C ASP A 692 -98.46 4.18 -12.70
N MET A 693 -98.15 2.88 -12.81
CA MET A 693 -97.65 2.11 -11.67
C MET A 693 -96.27 2.67 -11.28
N PRO A 694 -95.97 2.89 -9.98
CA PRO A 694 -94.64 3.26 -9.51
C PRO A 694 -93.53 2.41 -10.16
N VAL A 695 -92.47 3.06 -10.63
CA VAL A 695 -91.36 2.39 -11.33
C VAL A 695 -90.75 1.26 -10.49
N ALA A 696 -90.73 1.40 -9.16
CA ALA A 696 -90.33 0.33 -8.24
C ALA A 696 -91.23 -0.92 -8.30
N GLY A 697 -92.55 -0.77 -8.48
CA GLY A 697 -93.47 -1.89 -8.68
C GLY A 697 -93.31 -2.55 -10.05
N GLN A 698 -93.06 -1.75 -11.08
CA GLN A 698 -92.73 -2.26 -12.42
C GLN A 698 -91.42 -3.05 -12.41
N ALA A 699 -90.37 -2.51 -11.77
CA ALA A 699 -89.09 -3.17 -11.60
C ALA A 699 -89.20 -4.45 -10.76
N ALA A 700 -89.96 -4.44 -9.67
CA ALA A 700 -90.20 -5.61 -8.84
C ALA A 700 -90.85 -6.77 -9.64
N LEU A 701 -91.89 -6.47 -10.45
CA LEU A 701 -92.51 -7.46 -11.34
C LEU A 701 -91.53 -7.99 -12.40
N SER A 702 -90.68 -7.14 -12.97
CA SER A 702 -89.63 -7.54 -13.92
C SER A 702 -88.56 -8.44 -13.29
N SER A 703 -88.08 -8.09 -12.09
CA SER A 703 -87.07 -8.88 -11.36
C SER A 703 -87.64 -10.21 -10.86
N TYR A 704 -88.88 -10.21 -10.37
CA TYR A 704 -89.60 -11.42 -9.97
C TYR A 704 -89.75 -12.41 -11.13
N LEU A 705 -90.12 -11.92 -12.32
CA LEU A 705 -90.17 -12.73 -13.53
C LEU A 705 -88.77 -13.26 -13.91
N ALA A 706 -87.74 -12.40 -13.88
CA ALA A 706 -86.36 -12.80 -14.21
C ALA A 706 -85.85 -13.94 -13.29
N ALA A 707 -86.28 -13.97 -12.03
CA ALA A 707 -86.04 -15.06 -11.08
C ALA A 707 -86.90 -16.33 -11.34
N GLY A 708 -87.33 -16.58 -12.58
CA GLY A 708 -87.97 -17.83 -13.00
C GLY A 708 -89.49 -17.95 -12.78
N ASN A 709 -90.15 -16.92 -12.22
CA ASN A 709 -91.55 -16.98 -11.77
C ASN A 709 -92.61 -16.71 -12.86
N GLY A 710 -93.89 -16.76 -12.49
CA GLY A 710 -95.03 -16.59 -13.38
C GLY A 710 -95.75 -15.23 -13.31
N LEU A 711 -96.00 -14.58 -14.45
CA LEU A 711 -96.91 -13.42 -14.56
C LEU A 711 -98.15 -13.74 -15.41
N VAL A 712 -99.31 -13.25 -14.99
CA VAL A 712 -100.56 -13.30 -15.76
C VAL A 712 -101.13 -11.90 -15.95
N PHE A 713 -101.08 -11.37 -17.18
CA PHE A 713 -101.62 -10.07 -17.54
C PHE A 713 -103.05 -10.15 -18.10
N THR A 714 -103.81 -9.08 -17.88
CA THR A 714 -105.18 -8.86 -18.38
C THR A 714 -105.24 -7.64 -19.30
N GLU A 715 -106.36 -7.47 -20.01
CA GLU A 715 -106.59 -6.51 -21.12
C GLU A 715 -105.97 -5.11 -20.94
N TRP A 716 -106.17 -4.51 -19.77
CA TRP A 716 -105.70 -3.16 -19.46
C TRP A 716 -104.17 -3.00 -19.50
N ALA A 717 -103.39 -4.08 -19.35
CA ALA A 717 -101.94 -4.03 -19.45
C ALA A 717 -101.48 -3.58 -20.86
N ALA A 718 -102.16 -4.06 -21.91
CA ALA A 718 -101.94 -3.61 -23.29
C ALA A 718 -102.33 -2.13 -23.47
N TYR A 719 -103.37 -1.66 -22.76
CA TYR A 719 -103.79 -0.25 -22.80
C TYR A 719 -102.80 0.70 -22.11
N HIS A 720 -102.29 0.33 -20.93
CA HIS A 720 -101.29 1.14 -20.22
C HIS A 720 -100.04 1.35 -21.08
N VAL A 721 -99.50 0.27 -21.66
CA VAL A 721 -98.33 0.33 -22.55
C VAL A 721 -98.61 1.15 -23.81
N ALA A 722 -99.77 0.97 -24.45
CA ALA A 722 -100.19 1.78 -25.61
C ALA A 722 -100.45 3.27 -25.26
N SER A 723 -100.66 3.59 -23.97
CA SER A 723 -100.81 4.96 -23.46
C SER A 723 -99.48 5.62 -23.07
N GLY A 724 -98.33 5.01 -23.35
CA GLY A 724 -97.01 5.51 -22.92
C GLY A 724 -96.71 5.36 -21.43
N ARG A 725 -97.55 4.62 -20.68
CA ARG A 725 -97.34 4.23 -19.28
C ARG A 725 -96.73 2.83 -19.22
N TRP A 726 -96.39 2.31 -18.03
CA TRP A 726 -95.89 0.94 -17.86
C TRP A 726 -94.62 0.63 -18.69
N GLN A 727 -93.79 1.63 -18.97
CA GLN A 727 -92.70 1.50 -19.95
C GLN A 727 -91.61 0.50 -19.53
N THR A 728 -91.43 0.24 -18.22
CA THR A 728 -90.52 -0.83 -17.74
C THR A 728 -91.14 -2.23 -17.93
N LEU A 729 -92.48 -2.34 -17.93
CA LEU A 729 -93.22 -3.58 -18.23
C LEU A 729 -93.54 -3.76 -19.72
N ALA A 730 -93.32 -2.75 -20.56
CA ALA A 730 -93.66 -2.78 -21.98
C ALA A 730 -93.06 -3.97 -22.78
N PRO A 731 -91.85 -4.49 -22.47
CA PRO A 731 -91.32 -5.72 -23.07
C PRO A 731 -92.05 -7.00 -22.63
N LEU A 732 -92.70 -6.99 -21.47
CA LEU A 732 -93.34 -8.15 -20.84
C LEU A 732 -94.83 -8.28 -21.22
N VAL A 733 -95.48 -7.17 -21.55
CA VAL A 733 -96.89 -7.14 -21.98
C VAL A 733 -97.01 -7.67 -23.41
N LEU A 734 -97.44 -8.93 -23.55
CA LEU A 734 -97.36 -9.70 -24.81
C LEU A 734 -98.29 -9.27 -25.96
N LEU A 735 -99.38 -8.56 -25.69
CA LEU A 735 -100.36 -8.13 -26.69
C LEU A 735 -100.14 -6.66 -27.02
N GLN A 736 -100.17 -6.33 -28.32
CA GLN A 736 -100.27 -4.96 -28.80
C GLN A 736 -101.74 -4.58 -28.95
N ARG A 737 -102.10 -3.36 -28.54
CA ARG A 737 -103.44 -2.80 -28.69
C ARG A 737 -103.55 -1.94 -29.94
N THR A 738 -104.68 -2.04 -30.63
CA THR A 738 -105.13 -1.03 -31.61
C THR A 738 -106.40 -0.33 -31.11
N VAL A 739 -107.43 -1.11 -30.72
CA VAL A 739 -108.69 -0.62 -30.16
C VAL A 739 -109.20 -1.55 -29.06
N ALA A 740 -110.44 -1.34 -28.59
CA ALA A 740 -111.16 -2.24 -27.69
C ALA A 740 -112.50 -2.66 -28.31
N TYR A 741 -112.99 -3.84 -27.94
CA TYR A 741 -114.34 -4.31 -28.26
C TYR A 741 -115.10 -4.58 -26.95
N SER A 742 -116.40 -4.30 -26.93
CA SER A 742 -117.28 -4.59 -25.79
C SER A 742 -118.57 -5.25 -26.27
N GLY A 743 -118.89 -6.44 -25.74
CA GLY A 743 -120.04 -7.22 -26.21
C GLY A 743 -119.89 -8.71 -25.91
N GLN A 744 -120.36 -9.55 -26.83
CA GLN A 744 -120.12 -11.00 -26.77
C GLN A 744 -118.82 -11.33 -27.51
N VAL A 745 -117.88 -11.93 -26.79
CA VAL A 745 -116.54 -12.28 -27.28
C VAL A 745 -116.42 -13.80 -27.33
N THR A 746 -115.97 -14.34 -28.46
CA THR A 746 -115.72 -15.78 -28.61
C THR A 746 -114.23 -16.03 -28.67
N TYR A 747 -113.71 -16.85 -27.75
CA TYR A 747 -112.34 -17.33 -27.78
C TYR A 747 -112.30 -18.74 -28.39
N THR A 748 -111.34 -19.00 -29.27
CA THR A 748 -111.12 -20.29 -29.93
C THR A 748 -109.64 -20.64 -29.83
N VAL A 749 -109.31 -21.84 -29.34
CA VAL A 749 -107.91 -22.30 -29.24
C VAL A 749 -107.35 -22.62 -30.62
N ASP A 750 -106.08 -22.30 -30.84
CA ASP A 750 -105.36 -22.79 -32.02
C ASP A 750 -105.06 -24.28 -31.85
N SER A 751 -105.16 -25.07 -32.92
CA SER A 751 -105.12 -26.54 -32.84
C SER A 751 -103.84 -27.09 -32.20
N ALA A 752 -102.71 -26.42 -32.39
CA ALA A 752 -101.43 -26.74 -31.74
C ALA A 752 -101.46 -26.62 -30.20
N PHE A 753 -102.38 -25.82 -29.65
CA PHE A 753 -102.51 -25.57 -28.21
C PHE A 753 -103.74 -26.23 -27.57
N ALA A 754 -104.52 -27.00 -28.33
CA ALA A 754 -105.72 -27.69 -27.81
C ALA A 754 -105.40 -28.73 -26.70
N ALA A 755 -104.17 -29.26 -26.67
CA ALA A 755 -103.65 -30.14 -25.62
C ALA A 755 -102.71 -29.44 -24.62
N HIS A 756 -102.50 -28.13 -24.75
CA HIS A 756 -101.60 -27.38 -23.87
C HIS A 756 -102.24 -27.19 -22.49
N PRO A 757 -101.48 -27.20 -21.36
CA PRO A 757 -102.06 -27.16 -20.01
C PRO A 757 -102.92 -25.92 -19.71
N LEU A 758 -102.73 -24.83 -20.47
CA LEU A 758 -103.60 -23.64 -20.45
C LEU A 758 -105.05 -23.94 -20.87
N TRP A 759 -105.23 -24.82 -21.84
CA TRP A 759 -106.54 -25.19 -22.37
C TRP A 759 -107.13 -26.47 -21.75
N GLU A 760 -106.47 -27.02 -20.72
CA GLU A 760 -106.84 -28.29 -20.09
C GLU A 760 -108.30 -28.29 -19.63
N GLY A 761 -109.12 -29.12 -20.28
CA GLY A 761 -110.54 -29.27 -19.99
C GLY A 761 -111.38 -28.01 -20.24
N LEU A 762 -110.98 -27.14 -21.15
CA LEU A 762 -111.83 -26.14 -21.79
C LEU A 762 -112.38 -26.68 -23.13
N PRO A 763 -113.55 -26.20 -23.60
CA PRO A 763 -114.01 -26.50 -24.95
C PRO A 763 -113.13 -25.82 -26.00
N THR A 764 -113.10 -26.34 -27.24
CA THR A 764 -112.30 -25.78 -28.35
C THR A 764 -112.62 -24.31 -28.65
N SER A 765 -113.87 -23.89 -28.43
CA SER A 765 -114.26 -22.48 -28.34
C SER A 765 -115.34 -22.24 -27.29
N PHE A 766 -115.40 -21.01 -26.77
CA PHE A 766 -116.49 -20.55 -25.92
C PHE A 766 -116.77 -19.05 -26.08
N THR A 767 -118.03 -18.67 -25.89
CA THR A 767 -118.52 -17.28 -26.00
C THR A 767 -118.95 -16.77 -24.64
N PHE A 768 -118.62 -15.51 -24.34
CA PHE A 768 -118.91 -14.86 -23.06
C PHE A 768 -119.01 -13.33 -23.22
N ALA A 769 -119.76 -12.67 -22.32
CA ALA A 769 -119.85 -11.22 -22.30
C ALA A 769 -118.56 -10.62 -21.72
N SER A 770 -117.91 -9.73 -22.47
CA SER A 770 -116.65 -9.10 -22.06
C SER A 770 -116.39 -7.77 -22.78
N THR A 771 -115.65 -6.88 -22.12
CA THR A 771 -114.76 -5.95 -22.82
C THR A 771 -113.42 -6.64 -23.09
N SER A 772 -112.79 -6.39 -24.25
CA SER A 772 -111.63 -7.13 -24.75
C SER A 772 -110.65 -6.21 -25.48
N ASN A 773 -109.35 -6.54 -25.38
CA ASN A 773 -108.34 -5.94 -26.24
C ASN A 773 -108.66 -6.30 -27.69
N VAL A 774 -108.35 -5.40 -28.63
CA VAL A 774 -108.27 -5.73 -30.05
C VAL A 774 -106.85 -5.46 -30.51
N GLY A 775 -106.22 -6.47 -31.12
CA GLY A 775 -104.85 -6.37 -31.63
C GLY A 775 -104.14 -7.71 -31.65
N ILE A 776 -102.82 -7.67 -31.87
CA ILE A 776 -102.00 -8.85 -32.17
C ILE A 776 -101.02 -9.20 -31.06
N THR A 777 -100.63 -10.46 -31.02
CA THR A 777 -99.48 -10.95 -30.25
C THR A 777 -98.19 -10.32 -30.77
N LYS A 778 -97.35 -9.79 -29.88
CA LYS A 778 -96.02 -9.28 -30.22
C LYS A 778 -95.08 -10.41 -30.64
N ILE A 779 -94.21 -10.15 -31.59
CA ILE A 779 -93.13 -11.07 -31.96
C ILE A 779 -91.96 -10.87 -30.98
N GLY A 780 -91.44 -11.96 -30.43
CA GLY A 780 -90.30 -11.96 -29.51
C GLY A 780 -89.93 -13.36 -29.02
N ALA A 781 -88.78 -13.49 -28.35
CA ALA A 781 -88.26 -14.78 -27.88
C ALA A 781 -89.25 -15.49 -26.94
N GLY A 782 -89.60 -16.74 -27.27
CA GLY A 782 -90.56 -17.56 -26.55
C GLY A 782 -92.02 -17.10 -26.63
N ILE A 783 -92.34 -16.00 -27.32
CA ILE A 783 -93.71 -15.46 -27.37
C ILE A 783 -94.54 -16.23 -28.42
N THR A 784 -95.74 -16.68 -28.06
CA THR A 784 -96.63 -17.39 -29.00
C THR A 784 -98.11 -17.15 -28.68
N ARG A 785 -98.94 -17.16 -29.73
CA ARG A 785 -100.41 -17.09 -29.67
C ARG A 785 -100.98 -18.47 -29.34
N VAL A 786 -101.92 -18.52 -28.39
CA VAL A 786 -102.59 -19.76 -27.91
C VAL A 786 -104.03 -19.83 -28.39
N ALA A 787 -104.71 -18.69 -28.46
CA ALA A 787 -106.12 -18.61 -28.86
C ALA A 787 -106.41 -17.31 -29.61
N GLY A 788 -107.31 -17.41 -30.58
CA GLY A 788 -107.84 -16.29 -31.36
C GLY A 788 -109.25 -15.88 -30.94
N SER A 789 -109.72 -14.76 -31.49
CA SER A 789 -111.12 -14.33 -31.40
C SER A 789 -111.52 -13.50 -32.62
N PRO A 790 -112.73 -13.70 -33.18
CA PRO A 790 -113.28 -12.80 -34.21
C PRO A 790 -113.45 -11.35 -33.73
N GLN A 791 -113.54 -11.12 -32.42
CA GLN A 791 -113.68 -9.79 -31.81
C GLN A 791 -112.35 -9.20 -31.33
N ALA A 792 -111.44 -10.03 -30.79
CA ALA A 792 -110.16 -9.57 -30.23
C ALA A 792 -108.97 -9.60 -31.21
N ILE A 793 -109.11 -10.33 -32.34
CA ILE A 793 -108.02 -10.87 -33.17
C ILE A 793 -107.24 -11.94 -32.39
N ASP A 794 -106.40 -11.54 -31.44
CA ASP A 794 -105.64 -12.44 -30.56
C ASP A 794 -106.18 -12.39 -29.14
N ALA A 795 -106.58 -13.55 -28.61
CA ALA A 795 -107.30 -13.67 -27.35
C ALA A 795 -106.41 -14.09 -26.18
N VAL A 796 -105.44 -14.98 -26.43
CA VAL A 796 -104.47 -15.44 -25.43
C VAL A 796 -103.10 -15.57 -26.09
N ALA A 797 -102.10 -14.96 -25.46
CA ALA A 797 -100.69 -15.11 -25.79
C ALA A 797 -99.89 -15.58 -24.57
N ILE A 798 -98.76 -16.23 -24.81
CA ILE A 798 -97.83 -16.69 -23.79
C ILE A 798 -96.39 -16.33 -24.11
N ARG A 799 -95.52 -16.39 -23.10
CA ARG A 799 -94.08 -16.50 -23.24
C ARG A 799 -93.58 -17.61 -22.32
N ASP A 800 -93.01 -18.68 -22.87
CA ASP A 800 -92.29 -19.69 -22.07
C ASP A 800 -90.77 -19.52 -22.27
N LEU A 801 -90.05 -19.37 -21.17
CA LEU A 801 -88.60 -19.22 -21.09
C LEU A 801 -88.12 -19.74 -19.71
N PRO A 802 -86.84 -20.08 -19.54
CA PRO A 802 -86.26 -20.33 -18.22
C PRO A 802 -86.43 -19.12 -17.28
N GLN A 803 -86.20 -17.90 -17.79
CA GLN A 803 -86.30 -16.62 -17.08
C GLN A 803 -87.77 -16.14 -16.92
N GLY A 804 -88.64 -17.05 -16.49
CA GLY A 804 -90.02 -16.80 -16.10
C GLY A 804 -91.05 -16.88 -17.23
N ARG A 805 -92.24 -17.36 -16.87
CA ARG A 805 -93.39 -17.54 -17.75
C ARG A 805 -94.32 -16.34 -17.72
N ILE A 806 -94.88 -15.98 -18.87
CA ILE A 806 -95.94 -14.98 -18.98
C ILE A 806 -97.15 -15.59 -19.67
N VAL A 807 -98.35 -15.33 -19.16
CA VAL A 807 -99.62 -15.45 -19.89
C VAL A 807 -100.24 -14.06 -20.02
N HIS A 808 -100.80 -13.73 -21.16
CA HIS A 808 -101.56 -12.50 -21.37
C HIS A 808 -102.90 -12.83 -22.04
N VAL A 809 -103.98 -12.58 -21.33
CA VAL A 809 -105.34 -12.79 -21.81
C VAL A 809 -105.97 -11.44 -22.15
N ALA A 810 -106.58 -11.33 -23.33
CA ALA A 810 -107.21 -10.12 -23.85
C ALA A 810 -108.51 -9.73 -23.11
N HIS A 811 -108.70 -10.15 -21.86
CA HIS A 811 -109.96 -10.07 -21.10
C HIS A 811 -109.95 -8.94 -20.04
N ALA A 812 -110.98 -8.08 -20.07
CA ALA A 812 -111.15 -6.95 -19.14
C ALA A 812 -112.16 -7.26 -18.00
N GLY A 813 -111.96 -8.35 -17.25
CA GLY A 813 -113.01 -8.92 -16.37
C GLY A 813 -113.55 -8.04 -15.25
N ASN A 814 -112.81 -7.00 -14.84
CA ASN A 814 -113.23 -6.03 -13.83
C ASN A 814 -114.03 -4.83 -14.40
N TYR A 815 -114.06 -4.68 -15.72
CA TYR A 815 -114.82 -3.65 -16.44
C TYR A 815 -116.13 -4.24 -17.01
N ALA A 816 -117.12 -3.39 -17.28
CA ALA A 816 -118.41 -3.86 -17.80
C ALA A 816 -118.34 -4.18 -19.32
N PRO A 817 -119.03 -5.23 -19.82
CA PRO A 817 -119.62 -6.33 -19.07
C PRO A 817 -118.55 -7.29 -18.50
N ASN A 818 -118.78 -7.80 -17.28
CA ASN A 818 -117.78 -8.52 -16.48
C ASN A 818 -117.77 -10.04 -16.75
N GLY A 819 -116.84 -10.47 -17.61
CA GLY A 819 -116.68 -11.89 -17.99
C GLY A 819 -116.22 -12.84 -16.88
N TRP A 820 -115.85 -12.36 -15.69
CA TRP A 820 -115.55 -13.22 -14.52
C TRP A 820 -116.73 -14.09 -14.05
N SER A 821 -117.95 -13.82 -14.51
CA SER A 821 -119.11 -14.67 -14.32
C SER A 821 -119.07 -15.98 -15.13
N ASN A 822 -118.20 -16.09 -16.13
CA ASN A 822 -118.09 -17.26 -17.01
C ASN A 822 -117.08 -18.30 -16.47
N THR A 823 -117.53 -19.53 -16.26
CA THR A 823 -116.71 -20.62 -15.70
C THR A 823 -115.56 -21.07 -16.60
N ASN A 824 -115.67 -20.97 -17.92
CA ASN A 824 -114.57 -21.26 -18.84
C ASN A 824 -113.49 -20.17 -18.76
N MET A 825 -113.87 -18.90 -18.61
CA MET A 825 -112.92 -17.80 -18.37
C MET A 825 -112.21 -17.94 -17.01
N GLN A 826 -112.95 -18.25 -15.94
CA GLN A 826 -112.39 -18.56 -14.63
C GLN A 826 -111.36 -19.71 -14.71
N LYS A 827 -111.71 -20.80 -15.41
CA LYS A 827 -110.83 -21.97 -15.58
C LYS A 827 -109.62 -21.68 -16.46
N LEU A 828 -109.75 -20.85 -17.49
CA LEU A 828 -108.63 -20.37 -18.30
C LEU A 828 -107.60 -19.61 -17.45
N ILE A 829 -108.03 -18.73 -16.54
CA ILE A 829 -107.10 -18.02 -15.64
C ILE A 829 -106.54 -18.95 -14.56
N ALA A 830 -107.30 -19.91 -14.04
CA ALA A 830 -106.77 -20.93 -13.13
C ALA A 830 -105.68 -21.79 -13.78
N ASN A 831 -105.87 -22.18 -15.05
CA ASN A 831 -104.83 -22.86 -15.84
C ASN A 831 -103.64 -21.93 -16.12
N ALA A 832 -103.89 -20.64 -16.41
CA ALA A 832 -102.83 -19.63 -16.62
C ALA A 832 -101.94 -19.45 -15.39
N VAL A 833 -102.53 -19.31 -14.21
CA VAL A 833 -101.81 -19.23 -12.92
C VAL A 833 -101.02 -20.51 -12.69
N GLY A 834 -101.63 -21.69 -12.88
CA GLY A 834 -100.95 -22.97 -12.69
C GLY A 834 -99.74 -23.18 -13.60
N TRP A 835 -99.89 -22.90 -14.90
CA TRP A 835 -98.81 -23.04 -15.86
C TRP A 835 -97.71 -21.98 -15.65
N ALA A 836 -98.08 -20.73 -15.36
CA ALA A 836 -97.12 -19.66 -15.07
C ALA A 836 -96.29 -19.97 -13.81
N ALA A 837 -96.91 -20.54 -12.77
CA ALA A 837 -96.25 -21.00 -11.53
C ALA A 837 -95.47 -22.32 -11.67
N ARG A 838 -95.32 -22.87 -12.88
CA ARG A 838 -94.73 -24.20 -13.17
C ARG A 838 -95.40 -25.35 -12.40
N CYS A 839 -96.67 -25.18 -12.01
CA CYS A 839 -97.54 -26.23 -11.45
C CYS A 839 -98.33 -27.01 -12.51
N LYS A 840 -98.11 -26.69 -13.79
CA LYS A 840 -98.69 -27.29 -15.00
C LYS A 840 -97.75 -27.04 -16.20
#